data_AF-A0A2E7UVU0-F1
#
_entry.id   AF-A0A2E7UVU0-F1
#
_cell.length_a   1.000
_cell.length_b   1.000
_cell.length_c   1.000
_cell.angle_alpha   90.00
_cell.angle_beta   90.00
_cell.angle_gamma   90.00
#
_symmetry.space_group_name_H-M   'P 1'
#
loop_
_entity.id
_entity.type
_entity.pdbx_description
1 polymer ?
#
loop_
_entity_poly.entity_id
_entity_poly.type
_entity_poly.pdbx_seq_one_letter_code
_entity_poly.pdbx_strand_id
1 'polypeptide(L)'
;MEADAQPEADAQPEASTPSSDSAVSQILLRVGLFGAAIAGFSAASRVTAVGEVTANSLSMGLMLAQWCLCFGLLIAAASRRPPRRSLYAIPLTLAVGMIAFVHIHGLHTLMYGPGTTDLVIFQDYAARLLLQGENPYLHDLRPAFELHGSALTYSTPLLDGDYTGRMAYPVLSTVFFVPFLAAGIATKWAYPLVFLVAMITLWRASPPLIRPVILLPWFFEQRYVLAVLGGVSDVVWATLLVAVVASWNRRNLRGVWYGLACSFKQTVWPLAPFFLIRIWHETPGTTTDRLREMVRYGGVSTIVFLIVNGPFIIWDPLAWWAGITEPLSAPMITLGYGLSSLTMAGWLVLAKESYGALVWSSLAVSLIVYYRHFGRLAAFMWVAPGIVLWFGNRSLTSYWYYFVLPLALDLARTYQPKAQASPLPSGRSVWPTVAVLGAFFLYLGGLLTTASLAESPIGVGLGPRIYTNGSRADFLFATVWNRSDQPLVPRFAVQTGSEQPFFWSIVDGPETLLPGETADYQIDSNVWYEQIDLRKGGLLTVADRDDYARRSAVWIPPLEGHAHLGQVVNGDFRFWTSEPLEPVRWTARSKPLSAGSIRAALDSPKDSALDFKLRAAPPDADTRRREQVSLSTRIVLPDVPLSFAIRLPEEANRLPDLDVLYGIDFITDRSRLMVLFGDTDRIGFLTIQGAEVPYRMFQVPRRQWSEFEINPRALFEEIGADILPVRHREHTFRGVDYPMTPLEIRLLVSANGLEEPLVAQFGAVQNTQEPGPPPLGTDLLAKPERWAMWIGDFNLEAGNPAKARDYYATVLDADPDFGLAHLQAADAHMQLGDLIAALDGYTQAIQSNADVGRAELGRGAALLALNQPEASLEAYNAALNALEEDRNHLRAEAQVGRSEVFLAMGDCGRARDALQRAWEMRPTMVLPQEKLQRCERDAP
;
A
#
# COMPACT_ATOMS: atom_id res chain seq x y z
N MET A 1 -43.24 -94.18 -24.02
CA MET A 1 -44.06 -92.96 -24.05
C MET A 1 -43.95 -92.31 -22.69
N GLU A 2 -43.42 -91.11 -22.54
CA GLU A 2 -42.70 -90.24 -23.50
C GLU A 2 -41.80 -89.35 -22.64
N ALA A 3 -40.59 -89.04 -23.11
CA ALA A 3 -39.63 -88.23 -22.37
C ALA A 3 -39.30 -87.01 -23.23
N ASP A 4 -39.51 -85.79 -22.70
CA ASP A 4 -39.24 -84.57 -23.46
C ASP A 4 -38.83 -83.35 -22.60
N ALA A 5 -37.91 -82.59 -23.19
CA ALA A 5 -37.49 -81.18 -23.03
C ALA A 5 -37.40 -80.41 -21.66
N GLN A 6 -36.14 -80.05 -21.33
CA GLN A 6 -35.62 -78.67 -21.06
C GLN A 6 -36.02 -77.85 -19.79
N PRO A 7 -35.30 -76.74 -19.44
CA PRO A 7 -34.00 -76.21 -19.96
C PRO A 7 -32.93 -75.88 -18.87
N GLU A 8 -31.77 -75.39 -19.34
CA GLU A 8 -30.67 -74.79 -18.55
C GLU A 8 -31.06 -73.50 -17.81
N ALA A 9 -30.31 -73.15 -16.75
CA ALA A 9 -30.42 -71.86 -16.05
C ALA A 9 -29.03 -71.22 -15.87
N ASP A 10 -28.94 -69.92 -16.18
CA ASP A 10 -27.70 -69.15 -16.23
C ASP A 10 -26.91 -69.09 -14.92
N ALA A 11 -25.62 -69.45 -14.98
CA ALA A 11 -24.65 -69.07 -13.97
C ALA A 11 -24.17 -67.62 -14.20
N GLN A 12 -24.73 -66.68 -13.44
CA GLN A 12 -24.23 -65.29 -13.44
C GLN A 12 -22.78 -65.22 -12.95
N PRO A 13 -21.88 -64.46 -13.60
CA PRO A 13 -20.54 -64.24 -13.09
C PRO A 13 -20.57 -63.32 -11.87
N GLU A 14 -20.03 -63.80 -10.74
CA GLU A 14 -19.92 -63.01 -9.51
C GLU A 14 -19.17 -61.69 -9.78
N ALA A 15 -19.85 -60.57 -9.54
CA ALA A 15 -19.26 -59.24 -9.63
C ALA A 15 -18.27 -59.04 -8.47
N SER A 16 -17.00 -59.40 -8.70
CA SER A 16 -15.91 -59.16 -7.74
C SER A 16 -15.97 -57.73 -7.19
N THR A 17 -16.18 -57.61 -5.89
CA THR A 17 -16.24 -56.31 -5.22
C THR A 17 -14.87 -55.63 -5.36
N PRO A 18 -14.80 -54.38 -5.86
CA PRO A 18 -13.52 -53.68 -5.96
C PRO A 18 -12.94 -53.53 -4.56
N SER A 19 -11.68 -53.92 -4.36
CA SER A 19 -11.00 -53.78 -3.08
C SER A 19 -11.10 -52.34 -2.57
N SER A 20 -11.18 -52.16 -1.26
CA SER A 20 -11.30 -50.84 -0.61
C SER A 20 -10.23 -49.85 -1.11
N ASP A 21 -9.00 -50.33 -1.31
CA ASP A 21 -7.89 -49.56 -1.89
C ASP A 21 -8.17 -49.02 -3.30
N SER A 22 -8.94 -49.74 -4.12
CA SER A 22 -9.35 -49.30 -5.47
C SER A 22 -10.31 -48.10 -5.41
N ALA A 23 -11.28 -48.14 -4.49
CA ALA A 23 -12.23 -47.06 -4.29
C ALA A 23 -11.54 -45.79 -3.74
N VAL A 24 -10.72 -45.94 -2.70
CA VAL A 24 -9.94 -44.83 -2.11
C VAL A 24 -8.99 -44.22 -3.12
N SER A 25 -8.29 -45.05 -3.93
CA SER A 25 -7.39 -44.55 -4.98
C SER A 25 -8.13 -43.74 -6.06
N GLN A 26 -9.37 -44.10 -6.42
CA GLN A 26 -10.16 -43.31 -7.36
C GLN A 26 -10.67 -42.01 -6.76
N ILE A 27 -11.10 -42.01 -5.49
CA ILE A 27 -11.53 -40.79 -4.78
C ILE A 27 -10.36 -39.81 -4.69
N LEU A 28 -9.19 -40.26 -4.23
CA LEU A 28 -7.99 -39.41 -4.15
C LEU A 28 -7.57 -38.88 -5.53
N LEU A 29 -7.66 -39.68 -6.60
CA LEU A 29 -7.40 -39.20 -7.96
C LEU A 29 -8.37 -38.09 -8.37
N ARG A 30 -9.68 -38.23 -8.13
CA ARG A 30 -10.67 -37.18 -8.43
C ARG A 30 -10.41 -35.90 -7.65
N VAL A 31 -10.16 -36.00 -6.35
CA VAL A 31 -9.84 -34.86 -5.48
C VAL A 31 -8.55 -34.17 -5.94
N GLY A 32 -7.52 -34.92 -6.31
CA GLY A 32 -6.28 -34.42 -6.89
C GLY A 32 -6.48 -33.63 -8.19
N LEU A 33 -7.21 -34.21 -9.14
CA LEU A 33 -7.50 -33.58 -10.43
C LEU A 33 -8.35 -32.30 -10.25
N PHE A 34 -9.40 -32.36 -9.41
CA PHE A 34 -10.25 -31.22 -9.11
C PHE A 34 -9.48 -30.10 -8.42
N GLY A 35 -8.74 -30.39 -7.35
CA GLY A 35 -7.95 -29.39 -6.63
C GLY A 35 -6.89 -28.74 -7.52
N ALA A 36 -6.24 -29.50 -8.41
CA ALA A 36 -5.26 -28.98 -9.36
C ALA A 36 -5.90 -28.06 -10.41
N ALA A 37 -7.15 -28.33 -10.83
CA ALA A 37 -7.89 -27.44 -11.72
C ALA A 37 -8.26 -26.12 -11.04
N ILE A 38 -8.76 -26.16 -9.79
CA ILE A 38 -9.09 -24.94 -9.03
C ILE A 38 -7.84 -24.08 -8.77
N ALA A 39 -6.72 -24.73 -8.39
CA ALA A 39 -5.41 -24.08 -8.29
C ALA A 39 -4.98 -23.43 -9.61
N GLY A 40 -5.12 -24.14 -10.73
CA GLY A 40 -4.74 -23.64 -12.03
C GLY A 40 -5.61 -22.49 -12.54
N PHE A 41 -6.92 -22.48 -12.24
CA PHE A 41 -7.80 -21.34 -12.50
C PHE A 41 -7.34 -20.08 -11.74
N SER A 42 -6.89 -20.22 -10.49
CA SER A 42 -6.36 -19.07 -9.74
C SER A 42 -5.15 -18.43 -10.43
N ALA A 43 -4.26 -19.24 -11.00
CA ALA A 43 -3.16 -18.74 -11.82
C ALA A 43 -3.67 -18.07 -13.11
N ALA A 44 -4.56 -18.74 -13.85
CA ALA A 44 -5.10 -18.23 -15.12
C ALA A 44 -5.81 -16.87 -14.94
N SER A 45 -6.66 -16.74 -13.92
CA SER A 45 -7.37 -15.50 -13.60
C SER A 45 -6.44 -14.34 -13.28
N ARG A 46 -5.28 -14.58 -12.65
CA ARG A 46 -4.28 -13.51 -12.43
C ARG A 46 -3.54 -13.12 -13.70
N VAL A 47 -3.30 -14.06 -14.63
CA VAL A 47 -2.76 -13.70 -15.95
C VAL A 47 -3.73 -12.75 -16.65
N THR A 48 -5.03 -13.05 -16.61
CA THR A 48 -6.08 -12.16 -17.15
C THR A 48 -6.10 -10.79 -16.47
N ALA A 49 -6.06 -10.75 -15.13
CA ALA A 49 -6.24 -9.51 -14.37
C ALA A 49 -5.01 -8.58 -14.34
N VAL A 50 -3.79 -9.13 -14.43
CA VAL A 50 -2.53 -8.36 -14.22
C VAL A 50 -1.61 -8.41 -15.43
N GLY A 51 -1.69 -9.44 -16.27
CA GLY A 51 -0.71 -9.70 -17.34
C GLY A 51 -0.92 -8.95 -18.65
N GLU A 52 -1.78 -7.93 -18.69
CA GLU A 52 -2.18 -7.17 -19.90
C GLU A 52 -2.43 -8.08 -21.12
N VAL A 53 -3.35 -9.05 -20.99
CA VAL A 53 -3.59 -10.08 -22.02
C VAL A 53 -3.99 -9.52 -23.39
N THR A 54 -4.49 -8.28 -23.46
CA THR A 54 -4.78 -7.56 -24.70
C THR A 54 -3.54 -7.08 -25.44
N ALA A 55 -2.46 -6.73 -24.72
CA ALA A 55 -1.21 -6.25 -25.28
C ALA A 55 -0.12 -7.35 -25.38
N ASN A 56 -0.20 -8.39 -24.56
CA ASN A 56 0.84 -9.40 -24.42
C ASN A 56 0.40 -10.80 -24.87
N SER A 57 0.91 -11.23 -26.03
CA SER A 57 0.58 -12.55 -26.62
C SER A 57 1.07 -13.74 -25.79
N LEU A 58 2.16 -13.60 -25.02
CA LEU A 58 2.62 -14.63 -24.10
C LEU A 58 1.67 -14.75 -22.89
N SER A 59 1.19 -13.64 -22.35
CA SER A 59 0.15 -13.64 -21.31
C SER A 59 -1.13 -14.31 -21.82
N MET A 60 -1.61 -13.96 -23.02
CA MET A 60 -2.77 -14.60 -23.64
C MET A 60 -2.55 -16.12 -23.83
N GLY A 61 -1.38 -16.53 -24.33
CA GLY A 61 -1.04 -17.94 -24.53
C GLY A 61 -0.98 -18.75 -23.23
N LEU A 62 -0.34 -18.20 -22.18
CA LEU A 62 -0.25 -18.84 -20.86
C LEU A 62 -1.63 -18.93 -20.19
N MET A 63 -2.44 -17.88 -20.30
CA MET A 63 -3.83 -17.87 -19.82
C MET A 63 -4.64 -18.99 -20.48
N LEU A 64 -4.69 -19.04 -21.83
CA LEU A 64 -5.45 -20.03 -22.58
C LEU A 64 -4.97 -21.47 -22.31
N ALA A 65 -3.65 -21.69 -22.31
CA ALA A 65 -3.07 -23.00 -21.99
C ALA A 65 -3.50 -23.48 -20.59
N GLN A 66 -3.47 -22.58 -19.60
CA GLN A 66 -3.86 -22.90 -18.23
C GLN A 66 -5.36 -23.20 -18.12
N TRP A 67 -6.25 -22.42 -18.75
CA TRP A 67 -7.68 -22.74 -18.82
C TRP A 67 -7.95 -24.11 -19.46
N CYS A 68 -7.34 -24.40 -20.62
CA CYS A 68 -7.48 -25.70 -21.29
C CYS A 68 -7.04 -26.87 -20.42
N LEU A 69 -5.90 -26.75 -19.72
CA LEU A 69 -5.43 -27.76 -18.77
C LEU A 69 -6.42 -27.97 -17.62
N CYS A 70 -6.96 -26.90 -17.04
CA CYS A 70 -7.91 -26.98 -15.93
C CYS A 70 -9.24 -27.62 -16.35
N PHE A 71 -9.79 -27.26 -17.52
CA PHE A 71 -10.98 -27.94 -18.05
C PHE A 71 -10.72 -29.42 -18.34
N GLY A 72 -9.55 -29.78 -18.89
CA GLY A 72 -9.15 -31.18 -19.08
C GLY A 72 -9.06 -31.97 -17.77
N LEU A 73 -8.52 -31.35 -16.71
CA LEU A 73 -8.49 -31.93 -15.36
C LEU A 73 -9.90 -32.12 -14.78
N LEU A 74 -10.81 -31.15 -14.93
CA LEU A 74 -12.20 -31.27 -14.47
C LEU A 74 -12.97 -32.36 -15.22
N ILE A 75 -12.83 -32.45 -16.54
CA ILE A 75 -13.45 -33.52 -17.36
C ILE A 75 -12.92 -34.89 -16.90
N ALA A 76 -11.61 -35.01 -16.63
CA ALA A 76 -11.03 -36.22 -16.07
C ALA A 76 -11.58 -36.52 -14.66
N ALA A 77 -11.72 -35.52 -13.79
CA ALA A 77 -12.27 -35.66 -12.44
C ALA A 77 -13.75 -36.06 -12.42
N ALA A 78 -14.55 -35.58 -13.38
CA ALA A 78 -15.97 -35.91 -13.54
C ALA A 78 -16.21 -37.27 -14.21
N SER A 79 -15.27 -37.76 -15.03
CA SER A 79 -15.39 -39.02 -15.78
C SER A 79 -15.74 -40.22 -14.88
N ARG A 80 -16.60 -41.14 -15.35
CA ARG A 80 -17.01 -42.33 -14.55
C ARG A 80 -15.83 -43.18 -14.08
N ARG A 81 -14.75 -43.27 -14.87
CA ARG A 81 -13.47 -43.89 -14.49
C ARG A 81 -12.31 -42.98 -14.96
N PRO A 82 -11.74 -42.11 -14.10
CA PRO A 82 -10.62 -41.27 -14.48
C PRO A 82 -9.43 -42.12 -14.95
N PRO A 83 -8.86 -41.87 -16.15
CA PRO A 83 -7.72 -42.65 -16.63
C PRO A 83 -6.51 -42.37 -15.73
N ARG A 84 -5.81 -43.42 -15.23
CA ARG A 84 -4.65 -43.24 -14.32
C ARG A 84 -3.53 -42.33 -14.87
N ARG A 85 -3.44 -42.17 -16.21
CA ARG A 85 -2.50 -41.23 -16.86
C ARG A 85 -2.83 -39.74 -16.61
N SER A 86 -4.08 -39.39 -16.27
CA SER A 86 -4.46 -38.02 -15.90
C SER A 86 -3.69 -37.49 -14.68
N LEU A 87 -3.19 -38.38 -13.82
CA LEU A 87 -2.31 -38.03 -12.69
C LEU A 87 -1.08 -37.19 -13.11
N TYR A 88 -0.54 -37.41 -14.31
CA TYR A 88 0.62 -36.67 -14.81
C TYR A 88 0.27 -35.26 -15.30
N ALA A 89 -1.02 -34.96 -15.55
CA ALA A 89 -1.46 -33.61 -15.90
C ALA A 89 -1.41 -32.66 -14.70
N ILE A 90 -1.51 -33.18 -13.46
CA ILE A 90 -1.38 -32.37 -12.24
C ILE A 90 -0.04 -31.60 -12.22
N PRO A 91 1.15 -32.24 -12.12
CA PRO A 91 2.41 -31.50 -12.08
C PRO A 91 2.68 -30.63 -13.34
N LEU A 92 2.08 -30.97 -14.49
CA LEU A 92 2.15 -30.14 -15.70
C LEU A 92 1.39 -28.81 -15.54
N THR A 93 0.12 -28.85 -15.11
CA THR A 93 -0.71 -27.65 -14.85
C THR A 93 -0.07 -26.74 -13.79
N LEU A 94 0.60 -27.35 -12.81
CA LEU A 94 1.32 -26.63 -11.76
C LEU A 94 2.61 -25.96 -12.29
N ALA A 95 3.34 -26.61 -13.20
CA ALA A 95 4.51 -26.04 -13.85
C ALA A 95 4.14 -24.87 -14.79
N VAL A 96 3.09 -25.02 -15.60
CA VAL A 96 2.58 -23.94 -16.46
C VAL A 96 2.07 -22.77 -15.61
N GLY A 97 1.37 -23.06 -14.50
CA GLY A 97 0.96 -22.05 -13.53
C GLY A 97 2.13 -21.28 -12.91
N MET A 98 3.23 -21.95 -12.55
CA MET A 98 4.42 -21.27 -12.03
C MET A 98 5.09 -20.38 -13.09
N ILE A 99 5.19 -20.83 -14.35
CA ILE A 99 5.70 -20.01 -15.46
C ILE A 99 4.82 -18.76 -15.64
N ALA A 100 3.50 -18.91 -15.57
CA ALA A 100 2.56 -17.80 -15.61
C ALA A 100 2.75 -16.80 -14.45
N PHE A 101 2.95 -17.27 -13.22
CA PHE A 101 3.25 -16.40 -12.09
C PHE A 101 4.60 -15.66 -12.21
N VAL A 102 5.66 -16.33 -12.69
CA VAL A 102 6.96 -15.67 -12.96
C VAL A 102 6.83 -14.59 -14.03
N HIS A 103 6.04 -14.85 -15.09
CA HIS A 103 5.76 -13.89 -16.14
C HIS A 103 5.02 -12.66 -15.62
N ILE A 104 3.93 -12.85 -14.87
CA ILE A 104 3.18 -11.75 -14.22
C ILE A 104 4.10 -10.93 -13.30
N HIS A 105 4.90 -11.59 -12.47
CA HIS A 105 5.80 -10.89 -11.56
C HIS A 105 6.85 -10.07 -12.32
N GLY A 106 7.37 -10.60 -13.44
CA GLY A 106 8.26 -9.86 -14.34
C GLY A 106 7.61 -8.62 -14.97
N LEU A 107 6.34 -8.71 -15.39
CA LEU A 107 5.59 -7.54 -15.90
C LEU A 107 5.35 -6.52 -14.78
N HIS A 108 4.99 -6.97 -13.57
CA HIS A 108 4.84 -6.09 -12.42
C HIS A 108 6.15 -5.37 -12.05
N THR A 109 7.29 -6.05 -12.11
CA THR A 109 8.62 -5.44 -11.92
C THR A 109 8.93 -4.37 -12.96
N LEU A 110 8.50 -4.56 -14.21
CA LEU A 110 8.70 -3.58 -15.29
C LEU A 110 7.78 -2.35 -15.15
N MET A 111 6.54 -2.54 -14.69
CA MET A 111 5.55 -1.46 -14.54
C MET A 111 5.73 -0.63 -13.26
N TYR A 112 6.09 -1.27 -12.15
CA TYR A 112 6.09 -0.67 -10.81
C TYR A 112 7.47 -0.66 -10.13
N GLY A 113 8.50 -1.11 -10.83
CA GLY A 113 9.84 -1.30 -10.28
C GLY A 113 10.01 -2.62 -9.50
N PRO A 114 11.26 -3.01 -9.21
CA PRO A 114 11.59 -4.22 -8.45
C PRO A 114 11.30 -4.05 -6.95
N GLY A 115 10.15 -4.56 -6.52
CA GLY A 115 9.82 -4.79 -5.11
C GLY A 115 10.27 -6.17 -4.64
N THR A 116 11.57 -6.39 -4.48
CA THR A 116 12.16 -7.66 -4.00
C THR A 116 12.96 -7.44 -2.72
N THR A 117 13.08 -8.50 -1.92
CA THR A 117 13.83 -8.48 -0.65
C THR A 117 15.34 -8.30 -0.86
N ASP A 118 16.00 -7.61 0.08
CA ASP A 118 17.47 -7.59 0.25
C ASP A 118 18.12 -8.96 0.02
N LEU A 119 17.52 -10.01 0.60
CA LEU A 119 17.95 -11.39 0.58
C LEU A 119 18.38 -11.91 -0.81
N VAL A 120 17.60 -11.64 -1.86
CA VAL A 120 17.91 -12.13 -3.22
C VAL A 120 18.90 -11.20 -3.94
N ILE A 121 18.78 -9.90 -3.71
CA ILE A 121 19.65 -8.87 -4.31
C ILE A 121 21.09 -9.05 -3.81
N PHE A 122 21.28 -9.21 -2.50
CA PHE A 122 22.57 -9.47 -1.87
C PHE A 122 23.17 -10.82 -2.30
N GLN A 123 22.38 -11.88 -2.47
CA GLN A 123 22.88 -13.18 -2.90
C GLN A 123 23.30 -13.20 -4.39
N ASP A 124 22.55 -12.51 -5.26
CA ASP A 124 22.93 -12.31 -6.67
C ASP A 124 24.24 -11.50 -6.78
N TYR A 125 24.35 -10.39 -6.06
CA TYR A 125 25.55 -9.54 -6.08
C TYR A 125 26.77 -10.23 -5.46
N ALA A 126 26.61 -10.91 -4.33
CA ALA A 126 27.66 -11.74 -3.72
C ALA A 126 28.16 -12.84 -4.68
N ALA A 127 27.29 -13.39 -5.54
CA ALA A 127 27.68 -14.39 -6.52
C ALA A 127 28.45 -13.79 -7.71
N ARG A 128 28.19 -12.52 -8.06
CA ARG A 128 28.99 -11.75 -9.03
C ARG A 128 30.37 -11.41 -8.50
N LEU A 129 30.47 -10.98 -7.24
CA LEU A 129 31.76 -10.78 -6.55
C LEU A 129 32.57 -12.08 -6.56
N LEU A 130 31.95 -13.21 -6.20
CA LEU A 130 32.63 -14.51 -6.23
C LEU A 130 33.11 -14.92 -7.63
N LEU A 131 32.35 -14.59 -8.69
CA LEU A 131 32.77 -14.80 -10.09
C LEU A 131 33.96 -13.90 -10.50
N GLN A 132 34.18 -12.78 -9.81
CA GLN A 132 35.33 -11.89 -10.00
C GLN A 132 36.55 -12.32 -9.16
N GLY A 133 36.41 -13.34 -8.31
CA GLY A 133 37.47 -13.78 -7.39
C GLY A 133 37.49 -13.04 -6.05
N GLU A 134 36.43 -12.29 -5.73
CA GLU A 134 36.27 -11.54 -4.48
C GLU A 134 35.55 -12.35 -3.40
N ASN A 135 35.89 -12.12 -2.13
CA ASN A 135 35.22 -12.75 -0.99
C ASN A 135 33.99 -11.92 -0.56
N PRO A 136 32.75 -12.38 -0.77
CA PRO A 136 31.54 -11.56 -0.53
C PRO A 136 31.30 -11.22 0.95
N TYR A 137 31.97 -11.86 1.91
CA TYR A 137 31.88 -11.49 3.32
C TYR A 137 32.71 -10.25 3.69
N LEU A 138 33.61 -9.80 2.81
CA LEU A 138 34.46 -8.61 3.00
C LEU A 138 33.89 -7.34 2.36
N HIS A 139 32.81 -7.45 1.59
CA HIS A 139 32.24 -6.36 0.80
C HIS A 139 30.90 -5.87 1.36
N ASP A 140 30.65 -4.57 1.16
CA ASP A 140 29.32 -3.99 1.33
C ASP A 140 28.45 -4.35 0.13
N LEU A 141 27.28 -4.92 0.40
CA LEU A 141 26.33 -5.40 -0.60
C LEU A 141 25.23 -4.36 -0.90
N ARG A 142 25.17 -3.21 -0.20
CA ARG A 142 24.21 -2.13 -0.49
C ARG A 142 24.26 -1.62 -1.95
N PRO A 143 25.42 -1.52 -2.64
CA PRO A 143 25.48 -1.17 -4.07
C PRO A 143 24.70 -2.13 -5.00
N ALA A 144 24.34 -3.33 -4.53
CA ALA A 144 23.48 -4.24 -5.29
C ALA A 144 22.08 -3.65 -5.58
N PHE A 145 21.57 -2.75 -4.74
CA PHE A 145 20.29 -2.08 -4.96
C PHE A 145 20.32 -1.21 -6.22
N GLU A 146 21.39 -0.44 -6.44
CA GLU A 146 21.61 0.34 -7.67
C GLU A 146 21.70 -0.57 -8.90
N LEU A 147 22.48 -1.66 -8.81
CA LEU A 147 22.63 -2.65 -9.90
C LEU A 147 21.30 -3.31 -10.32
N HIS A 148 20.38 -3.52 -9.36
CA HIS A 148 19.07 -4.11 -9.61
C HIS A 148 17.96 -3.07 -9.90
N GLY A 149 18.26 -1.77 -9.85
CA GLY A 149 17.27 -0.70 -10.01
C GLY A 149 16.24 -0.65 -8.87
N SER A 150 16.62 -1.13 -7.69
CA SER A 150 15.79 -1.25 -6.49
C SER A 150 16.12 -0.14 -5.49
N ALA A 151 15.12 0.34 -4.75
CA ALA A 151 15.34 1.32 -3.69
C ALA A 151 15.96 0.67 -2.44
N LEU A 152 16.94 1.34 -1.80
CA LEU A 152 17.62 0.84 -0.59
C LEU A 152 16.67 0.64 0.59
N THR A 153 15.53 1.32 0.58
CA THR A 153 14.38 1.18 1.49
C THR A 153 13.70 -0.20 1.47
N TYR A 154 14.05 -1.09 0.52
CA TYR A 154 13.71 -2.52 0.58
C TYR A 154 14.75 -3.36 1.35
N SER A 155 15.83 -2.76 1.86
CA SER A 155 16.78 -3.39 2.78
C SER A 155 16.26 -3.40 4.21
N THR A 156 16.64 -4.41 4.98
CA THR A 156 16.40 -4.46 6.42
C THR A 156 17.12 -3.30 7.12
N PRO A 157 16.40 -2.38 7.79
CA PRO A 157 17.01 -1.26 8.49
C PRO A 157 17.50 -1.62 9.90
N LEU A 158 18.43 -0.82 10.39
CA LEU A 158 19.08 -0.91 11.69
C LEU A 158 18.65 0.25 12.62
N LEU A 159 18.79 0.06 13.93
CA LEU A 159 18.36 1.06 14.93
C LEU A 159 19.13 2.38 14.87
N ASP A 160 20.36 2.38 14.36
CA ASP A 160 21.15 3.60 14.14
C ASP A 160 20.58 4.51 13.04
N GLY A 161 19.75 3.95 12.15
CA GLY A 161 19.19 4.61 10.97
C GLY A 161 19.89 4.18 9.66
N ASP A 162 20.89 3.29 9.73
CA ASP A 162 21.49 2.66 8.55
C ASP A 162 20.71 1.40 8.15
N TYR A 163 21.20 0.70 7.12
CA TYR A 163 20.65 -0.54 6.59
C TYR A 163 21.68 -1.66 6.64
N THR A 164 21.21 -2.89 6.75
CA THR A 164 22.08 -4.07 6.58
C THR A 164 22.75 -4.06 5.21
N GLY A 165 24.02 -4.48 5.17
CA GLY A 165 24.84 -4.47 3.95
C GLY A 165 25.79 -5.66 3.85
N ARG A 166 25.63 -6.69 4.68
CA ARG A 166 26.55 -7.84 4.75
C ARG A 166 25.90 -9.15 4.34
N MET A 167 26.75 -10.11 3.99
CA MET A 167 26.34 -11.46 3.62
C MET A 167 25.84 -12.26 4.84
N ALA A 168 24.53 -12.20 5.11
CA ALA A 168 23.90 -12.68 6.34
C ALA A 168 23.73 -14.22 6.49
N TYR A 169 24.28 -15.02 5.56
CA TYR A 169 23.99 -16.46 5.45
C TYR A 169 25.21 -17.30 5.04
N PRO A 170 25.25 -18.60 5.42
CA PRO A 170 26.24 -19.57 4.93
C PRO A 170 26.31 -19.66 3.39
N VAL A 171 27.49 -19.97 2.87
CA VAL A 171 27.90 -19.55 1.51
C VAL A 171 27.23 -20.31 0.36
N LEU A 172 26.54 -21.44 0.63
CA LEU A 172 25.75 -22.10 -0.43
C LEU A 172 24.64 -21.20 -0.94
N SER A 173 24.14 -20.27 -0.12
CA SER A 173 23.15 -19.28 -0.54
C SER A 173 23.67 -18.35 -1.64
N THR A 174 24.97 -18.02 -1.63
CA THR A 174 25.65 -17.30 -2.71
C THR A 174 26.01 -18.23 -3.88
N VAL A 175 26.73 -19.33 -3.59
CA VAL A 175 27.24 -20.27 -4.61
C VAL A 175 26.11 -20.87 -5.46
N PHE A 176 24.91 -20.99 -4.91
CA PHE A 176 23.70 -21.41 -5.61
C PHE A 176 23.38 -20.56 -6.86
N PHE A 177 23.70 -19.26 -6.88
CA PHE A 177 23.46 -18.39 -8.03
C PHE A 177 24.54 -18.45 -9.11
N VAL A 178 25.76 -18.88 -8.76
CA VAL A 178 26.92 -18.91 -9.69
C VAL A 178 26.63 -19.71 -10.98
N PRO A 179 26.01 -20.91 -10.96
CA PRO A 179 25.66 -21.64 -12.19
C PRO A 179 24.66 -20.92 -13.09
N PHE A 180 23.74 -20.12 -12.52
CA PHE A 180 22.76 -19.36 -13.31
C PHE A 180 23.45 -18.19 -14.02
N LEU A 181 24.25 -17.43 -13.27
CA LEU A 181 25.05 -16.32 -13.81
C LEU A 181 26.02 -16.80 -14.90
N ALA A 182 26.76 -17.89 -14.64
CA ALA A 182 27.71 -18.47 -15.60
C ALA A 182 27.02 -19.02 -16.87
N ALA A 183 25.75 -19.45 -16.78
CA ALA A 183 24.96 -19.90 -17.92
C ALA A 183 24.18 -18.76 -18.63
N GLY A 184 24.29 -17.51 -18.17
CA GLY A 184 23.50 -16.38 -18.69
C GLY A 184 22.00 -16.47 -18.38
N ILE A 185 21.59 -17.29 -17.41
CA ILE A 185 20.20 -17.46 -17.00
C ILE A 185 19.86 -16.39 -15.95
N ALA A 186 18.84 -15.58 -16.21
CA ALA A 186 18.38 -14.56 -15.27
C ALA A 186 18.03 -15.17 -13.90
N THR A 187 18.65 -14.65 -12.83
CA THR A 187 18.63 -15.22 -11.48
C THR A 187 17.25 -15.21 -10.81
N LYS A 188 16.30 -14.40 -11.31
CA LYS A 188 14.87 -14.50 -10.97
C LYS A 188 14.25 -15.88 -11.20
N TRP A 189 14.85 -16.74 -12.03
CA TRP A 189 14.41 -18.12 -12.23
C TRP A 189 14.93 -19.11 -11.18
N ALA A 190 15.93 -18.75 -10.37
CA ALA A 190 16.63 -19.69 -9.50
C ALA A 190 15.71 -20.33 -8.45
N TYR A 191 14.96 -19.53 -7.67
CA TYR A 191 14.02 -20.07 -6.69
C TYR A 191 12.76 -20.71 -7.32
N PRO A 192 12.11 -20.17 -8.37
CA PRO A 192 11.01 -20.84 -9.06
C PRO A 192 11.38 -22.23 -9.58
N LEU A 193 12.58 -22.39 -10.16
CA LEU A 193 13.06 -23.70 -10.63
C LEU A 193 13.29 -24.66 -9.46
N VAL A 194 13.86 -24.20 -8.34
CA VAL A 194 14.00 -25.04 -7.14
C VAL A 194 12.65 -25.40 -6.53
N PHE A 195 11.65 -24.51 -6.54
CA PHE A 195 10.28 -24.85 -6.12
C PHE A 195 9.68 -25.96 -6.99
N LEU A 196 9.85 -25.90 -8.32
CA LEU A 196 9.43 -26.97 -9.22
C LEU A 196 10.18 -28.28 -8.95
N VAL A 197 11.48 -28.24 -8.66
CA VAL A 197 12.25 -29.42 -8.22
C VAL A 197 11.68 -29.97 -6.90
N ALA A 198 11.36 -29.12 -5.91
CA ALA A 198 10.74 -29.54 -4.66
C ALA A 198 9.41 -30.27 -4.90
N MET A 199 8.53 -29.72 -5.74
CA MET A 199 7.25 -30.34 -6.09
C MET A 199 7.44 -31.68 -6.82
N ILE A 200 8.36 -31.75 -7.79
CA ILE A 200 8.67 -33.00 -8.50
C ILE A 200 9.25 -34.05 -7.57
N THR A 201 10.17 -33.67 -6.67
CA THR A 201 10.76 -34.58 -5.68
C THR A 201 9.71 -35.07 -4.69
N LEU A 202 8.89 -34.18 -4.13
CA LEU A 202 7.78 -34.50 -3.23
C LEU A 202 6.83 -35.51 -3.88
N TRP A 203 6.33 -35.21 -5.08
CA TRP A 203 5.42 -36.08 -5.83
C TRP A 203 6.03 -37.44 -6.21
N ARG A 204 7.27 -37.48 -6.70
CA ARG A 204 7.96 -38.74 -7.02
C ARG A 204 8.21 -39.59 -5.77
N ALA A 205 8.63 -38.96 -4.67
CA ALA A 205 9.02 -39.61 -3.44
C ALA A 205 7.83 -40.11 -2.60
N SER A 206 6.62 -39.58 -2.82
CA SER A 206 5.37 -40.02 -2.17
C SER A 206 4.84 -41.35 -2.73
N PRO A 207 4.11 -42.14 -1.90
CA PRO A 207 3.45 -43.35 -2.36
C PRO A 207 2.42 -43.09 -3.47
N PRO A 208 2.22 -44.01 -4.42
CA PRO A 208 1.30 -43.83 -5.55
C PRO A 208 -0.13 -43.42 -5.17
N LEU A 209 -0.62 -43.87 -4.00
CA LEU A 209 -1.95 -43.55 -3.48
C LEU A 209 -2.12 -42.05 -3.15
N ILE A 210 -1.08 -41.41 -2.62
CA ILE A 210 -1.11 -40.03 -2.09
C ILE A 210 -0.65 -39.00 -3.14
N ARG A 211 0.01 -39.45 -4.22
CA ARG A 211 0.45 -38.60 -5.35
C ARG A 211 -0.60 -37.65 -5.94
N PRO A 212 -1.90 -37.97 -6.04
CA PRO A 212 -2.88 -37.02 -6.56
C PRO A 212 -3.02 -35.77 -5.67
N VAL A 213 -2.88 -35.91 -4.35
CA VAL A 213 -3.25 -34.86 -3.38
C VAL A 213 -2.05 -34.17 -2.72
N ILE A 214 -0.86 -34.79 -2.71
CA ILE A 214 0.33 -34.27 -2.00
C ILE A 214 0.78 -32.87 -2.46
N LEU A 215 0.47 -32.49 -3.70
CA LEU A 215 0.83 -31.19 -4.26
C LEU A 215 -0.19 -30.09 -3.97
N LEU A 216 -1.44 -30.42 -3.63
CA LEU A 216 -2.52 -29.43 -3.52
C LEU A 216 -2.27 -28.29 -2.51
N PRO A 217 -1.75 -28.54 -1.29
CA PRO A 217 -1.61 -27.48 -0.28
C PRO A 217 -0.77 -26.28 -0.75
N TRP A 218 0.25 -26.53 -1.58
CA TRP A 218 1.22 -25.54 -2.04
C TRP A 218 0.68 -24.56 -3.09
N PHE A 219 -0.54 -24.78 -3.57
CA PHE A 219 -1.23 -23.89 -4.53
C PHE A 219 -2.48 -23.24 -3.96
N PHE A 220 -3.08 -23.84 -2.92
CA PHE A 220 -4.07 -23.14 -2.10
C PHE A 220 -3.41 -22.07 -1.22
N GLU A 221 -2.27 -22.38 -0.60
CA GLU A 221 -1.48 -21.38 0.12
C GLU A 221 -0.56 -20.64 -0.86
N GLN A 222 -1.04 -19.52 -1.38
CA GLN A 222 -0.34 -18.71 -2.38
C GLN A 222 0.93 -18.05 -1.83
N ARG A 223 1.10 -17.94 -0.50
CA ARG A 223 2.31 -17.40 0.13
C ARG A 223 3.57 -18.15 -0.28
N TYR A 224 3.53 -19.45 -0.56
CA TYR A 224 4.69 -20.20 -1.07
C TYR A 224 5.18 -19.65 -2.41
N VAL A 225 4.26 -19.37 -3.33
CA VAL A 225 4.56 -18.87 -4.68
C VAL A 225 5.01 -17.41 -4.60
N LEU A 226 4.27 -16.56 -3.88
CA LEU A 226 4.59 -15.15 -3.73
C LEU A 226 5.95 -14.92 -3.04
N ALA A 227 6.27 -15.71 -2.00
CA ALA A 227 7.57 -15.66 -1.34
C ALA A 227 8.72 -16.08 -2.27
N VAL A 228 8.54 -17.16 -3.04
CA VAL A 228 9.53 -17.63 -4.04
C VAL A 228 9.81 -16.57 -5.12
N LEU A 229 8.79 -15.80 -5.52
CA LEU A 229 8.92 -14.72 -6.50
C LEU A 229 9.57 -13.47 -5.89
N GLY A 230 9.14 -13.05 -4.70
CA GLY A 230 9.67 -11.88 -3.98
C GLY A 230 11.08 -12.02 -3.39
N GLY A 231 11.79 -13.12 -3.68
CA GLY A 231 13.18 -13.34 -3.27
C GLY A 231 13.39 -14.14 -1.98
N VAL A 232 12.35 -14.74 -1.40
CA VAL A 232 12.47 -15.54 -0.16
C VAL A 232 13.14 -16.89 -0.45
N SER A 233 14.38 -17.03 0.02
CA SER A 233 15.26 -18.17 -0.27
C SER A 233 14.88 -19.51 0.38
N ASP A 234 13.90 -19.51 1.30
CA ASP A 234 13.61 -20.64 2.19
C ASP A 234 13.16 -21.93 1.47
N VAL A 235 12.68 -21.82 0.22
CA VAL A 235 12.38 -22.98 -0.64
C VAL A 235 13.60 -23.89 -0.84
N VAL A 236 14.83 -23.34 -0.89
CA VAL A 236 16.02 -24.11 -1.24
C VAL A 236 16.40 -25.07 -0.12
N TRP A 237 16.50 -24.59 1.13
CA TRP A 237 16.74 -25.48 2.27
C TRP A 237 15.58 -26.46 2.47
N ALA A 238 14.33 -26.05 2.22
CA ALA A 238 13.18 -26.94 2.33
C ALA A 238 13.24 -28.09 1.31
N THR A 239 13.70 -27.80 0.09
CA THR A 239 13.95 -28.80 -0.96
C THR A 239 15.03 -29.79 -0.54
N LEU A 240 16.12 -29.30 0.08
CA LEU A 240 17.19 -30.14 0.61
C LEU A 240 16.69 -31.03 1.75
N LEU A 241 15.82 -30.54 2.65
CA LEU A 241 15.19 -31.36 3.69
C LEU A 241 14.16 -32.37 3.12
N VAL A 242 13.41 -32.02 2.07
CA VAL A 242 12.60 -32.99 1.31
C VAL A 242 13.51 -34.07 0.71
N ALA A 243 14.72 -33.73 0.25
CA ALA A 243 15.70 -34.71 -0.23
C ALA A 243 16.28 -35.59 0.91
N VAL A 244 16.46 -35.06 2.13
CA VAL A 244 16.77 -35.85 3.34
C VAL A 244 15.71 -36.93 3.56
N VAL A 245 14.42 -36.56 3.57
CA VAL A 245 13.31 -37.52 3.74
C VAL A 245 13.20 -38.47 2.56
N ALA A 246 13.34 -37.98 1.33
CA ALA A 246 13.29 -38.78 0.10
C ALA A 246 14.38 -39.88 0.10
N SER A 247 15.54 -39.58 0.68
CA SER A 247 16.71 -40.47 0.77
C SER A 247 16.94 -41.10 2.14
N TRP A 248 15.97 -41.06 3.07
CA TRP A 248 16.14 -41.42 4.48
C TRP A 248 16.85 -42.77 4.73
N ASN A 249 16.56 -43.80 3.93
CA ASN A 249 17.17 -45.13 4.04
C ASN A 249 18.61 -45.22 3.48
N ARG A 250 19.10 -44.19 2.78
CA ARG A 250 20.46 -44.12 2.22
C ARG A 250 21.40 -43.43 3.22
N ARG A 251 21.98 -44.22 4.12
CA ARG A 251 22.77 -43.80 5.31
C ARG A 251 23.62 -42.54 5.15
N ASN A 252 24.48 -42.47 4.13
CA ASN A 252 25.33 -41.28 3.88
C ASN A 252 24.54 -40.12 3.25
N LEU A 253 23.65 -40.40 2.29
CA LEU A 253 23.02 -39.38 1.45
C LEU A 253 22.08 -38.45 2.25
N ARG A 254 21.40 -38.98 3.28
CA ARG A 254 20.65 -38.15 4.24
C ARG A 254 21.53 -37.13 4.99
N GLY A 255 22.79 -37.45 5.26
CA GLY A 255 23.76 -36.54 5.88
C GLY A 255 24.26 -35.50 4.89
N VAL A 256 24.51 -35.89 3.63
CA VAL A 256 24.91 -34.96 2.56
C VAL A 256 23.86 -33.86 2.36
N TRP A 257 22.58 -34.22 2.17
CA TRP A 257 21.52 -33.23 1.99
C TRP A 257 21.34 -32.32 3.21
N TYR A 258 21.52 -32.84 4.43
CA TYR A 258 21.43 -32.01 5.63
C TYR A 258 22.62 -31.06 5.79
N GLY A 259 23.85 -31.51 5.48
CA GLY A 259 25.03 -30.66 5.43
C GLY A 259 24.90 -29.53 4.40
N LEU A 260 24.33 -29.82 3.23
CA LEU A 260 23.99 -28.80 2.23
C LEU A 260 22.93 -27.81 2.75
N ALA A 261 21.85 -28.30 3.41
CA ALA A 261 20.84 -27.42 3.99
C ALA A 261 21.44 -26.47 5.04
N CYS A 262 22.30 -26.99 5.94
CA CYS A 262 23.03 -26.20 6.93
C CYS A 262 23.99 -25.19 6.28
N SER A 263 24.53 -25.51 5.10
CA SER A 263 25.40 -24.63 4.31
C SER A 263 24.64 -23.54 3.55
N PHE A 264 23.30 -23.59 3.53
CA PHE A 264 22.44 -22.60 2.88
C PHE A 264 21.84 -21.60 3.87
N LYS A 265 21.33 -22.06 5.02
CA LYS A 265 20.69 -21.18 6.03
C LYS A 265 20.76 -21.76 7.44
N GLN A 266 21.04 -20.91 8.41
CA GLN A 266 21.14 -21.25 9.84
C GLN A 266 19.79 -21.66 10.47
N THR A 267 18.66 -21.34 9.82
CA THR A 267 17.31 -21.75 10.26
C THR A 267 17.12 -23.26 10.38
N VAL A 268 17.92 -24.08 9.69
CA VAL A 268 17.85 -25.55 9.77
C VAL A 268 18.80 -26.18 10.79
N TRP A 269 19.71 -25.41 11.40
CA TRP A 269 20.65 -25.94 12.40
C TRP A 269 19.96 -26.51 13.66
N PRO A 270 18.86 -25.95 14.18
CA PRO A 270 18.13 -26.53 15.31
C PRO A 270 17.60 -27.96 15.07
N LEU A 271 17.50 -28.43 13.82
CA LEU A 271 17.12 -29.81 13.50
C LEU A 271 18.18 -30.87 13.84
N ALA A 272 19.47 -30.49 13.93
CA ALA A 272 20.57 -31.43 14.13
C ALA A 272 20.34 -32.39 15.33
N PRO A 273 20.03 -31.90 16.55
CA PRO A 273 19.73 -32.79 17.67
C PRO A 273 18.48 -33.65 17.46
N PHE A 274 17.45 -33.18 16.75
CA PHE A 274 16.28 -34.02 16.43
C PHE A 274 16.63 -35.16 15.47
N PHE A 275 17.42 -34.89 14.41
CA PHE A 275 17.89 -35.96 13.52
C PHE A 275 18.75 -36.99 14.25
N LEU A 276 19.61 -36.56 15.17
CA LEU A 276 20.42 -37.44 16.01
C LEU A 276 19.54 -38.32 16.93
N ILE A 277 18.51 -37.74 17.57
CA ILE A 277 17.52 -38.50 18.37
C ILE A 277 16.74 -39.49 17.50
N ARG A 278 16.32 -39.10 16.29
CA ARG A 278 15.60 -39.98 15.36
C ARG A 278 16.47 -41.15 14.93
N ILE A 279 17.72 -40.89 14.54
CA ILE A 279 18.68 -41.93 14.16
C ILE A 279 18.97 -42.88 15.32
N TRP A 280 19.09 -42.36 16.55
CA TRP A 280 19.23 -43.18 17.75
C TRP A 280 18.06 -44.15 17.97
N HIS A 281 16.82 -43.69 17.78
CA HIS A 281 15.64 -44.52 17.98
C HIS A 281 15.35 -45.48 16.83
N GLU A 282 15.60 -45.08 15.57
CA GLU A 282 15.31 -45.90 14.39
C GLU A 282 16.43 -46.89 14.04
N THR A 283 17.66 -46.71 14.55
CA THR A 283 18.77 -47.62 14.27
C THR A 283 18.64 -48.90 15.11
N PRO A 284 18.42 -50.08 14.49
CA PRO A 284 18.42 -51.36 15.21
C PRO A 284 19.85 -51.76 15.58
N GLY A 285 19.98 -52.56 16.64
CA GLY A 285 21.28 -53.04 17.13
C GLY A 285 21.63 -52.51 18.52
N THR A 286 22.91 -52.60 18.87
CA THR A 286 23.44 -52.23 20.18
C THR A 286 23.55 -50.72 20.37
N THR A 287 23.78 -50.27 21.60
CA THR A 287 24.16 -48.89 21.92
C THR A 287 25.32 -48.40 21.05
N THR A 288 26.34 -49.25 20.83
CA THR A 288 27.51 -48.96 20.01
C THR A 288 27.16 -48.77 18.54
N ASP A 289 26.22 -49.56 18.00
CA ASP A 289 25.78 -49.41 16.60
C ASP A 289 24.99 -48.12 16.38
N ARG A 290 24.14 -47.74 17.36
CA ARG A 290 23.42 -46.47 17.35
C ARG A 290 24.36 -45.27 17.43
N LEU A 291 25.33 -45.29 18.35
CA LEU A 291 26.37 -44.26 18.45
C LEU A 291 27.18 -44.17 17.15
N ARG A 292 27.58 -45.30 16.56
CA ARG A 292 28.31 -45.34 15.29
C ARG A 292 27.52 -44.68 14.15
N GLU A 293 26.22 -44.95 14.03
CA GLU A 293 25.39 -44.36 12.97
C GLU A 293 25.08 -42.87 13.24
N MET A 294 24.94 -42.44 14.50
CA MET A 294 24.88 -41.01 14.87
C MET A 294 26.16 -40.26 14.49
N VAL A 295 27.33 -40.78 14.90
CA VAL A 295 28.65 -40.21 14.59
C VAL A 295 28.88 -40.17 13.08
N ARG A 296 28.50 -41.23 12.36
CA ARG A 296 28.55 -41.28 10.89
C ARG A 296 27.69 -40.18 10.26
N TYR A 297 26.44 -40.03 10.68
CA TYR A 297 25.53 -39.02 10.12
C TYR A 297 26.01 -37.60 10.42
N GLY A 298 26.38 -37.33 11.68
CA GLY A 298 26.93 -36.05 12.10
C GLY A 298 28.21 -35.73 11.33
N GLY A 299 29.16 -36.66 11.29
CA GLY A 299 30.42 -36.53 10.55
C GLY A 299 30.22 -36.26 9.06
N VAL A 300 29.35 -36.99 8.36
CA VAL A 300 29.05 -36.72 6.94
C VAL A 300 28.43 -35.32 6.75
N SER A 301 27.50 -34.92 7.61
CA SER A 301 26.85 -33.59 7.52
C SER A 301 27.86 -32.46 7.78
N THR A 302 28.72 -32.61 8.80
CA THR A 302 29.79 -31.66 9.13
C THR A 302 30.84 -31.60 8.02
N ILE A 303 31.29 -32.73 7.47
CA ILE A 303 32.24 -32.75 6.35
C ILE A 303 31.67 -32.01 5.14
N VAL A 304 30.40 -32.23 4.78
CA VAL A 304 29.78 -31.50 3.66
C VAL A 304 29.64 -30.01 3.96
N PHE A 305 29.29 -29.63 5.20
CA PHE A 305 29.26 -28.23 5.61
C PHE A 305 30.63 -27.54 5.50
N LEU A 306 31.69 -28.24 5.93
CA LEU A 306 33.08 -27.76 5.86
C LEU A 306 33.64 -27.77 4.43
N ILE A 307 33.22 -28.68 3.55
CA ILE A 307 33.60 -28.62 2.13
C ILE A 307 33.04 -27.37 1.46
N VAL A 308 31.81 -26.97 1.80
CA VAL A 308 31.16 -25.81 1.18
C VAL A 308 31.61 -24.48 1.81
N ASN A 309 31.67 -24.39 3.14
CA ASN A 309 32.01 -23.13 3.84
C ASN A 309 33.50 -22.99 4.16
N GLY A 310 34.24 -24.10 4.27
CA GLY A 310 35.65 -24.14 4.64
C GLY A 310 36.55 -23.21 3.83
N PRO A 311 36.41 -23.09 2.49
CA PRO A 311 37.19 -22.13 1.72
C PRO A 311 37.05 -20.68 2.24
N PHE A 312 35.84 -20.27 2.63
CA PHE A 312 35.56 -18.92 3.11
C PHE A 312 35.96 -18.73 4.58
N ILE A 313 35.81 -19.78 5.40
CA ILE A 313 36.34 -19.81 6.79
C ILE A 313 37.87 -19.70 6.80
N ILE A 314 38.55 -20.30 5.83
CA ILE A 314 40.01 -20.19 5.67
C ILE A 314 40.41 -18.82 5.09
N TRP A 315 39.60 -18.25 4.20
CA TRP A 315 39.85 -16.95 3.58
C TRP A 315 39.74 -15.80 4.59
N ASP A 316 38.64 -15.74 5.34
CA ASP A 316 38.53 -14.88 6.53
C ASP A 316 37.49 -15.47 7.52
N PRO A 317 37.92 -16.02 8.67
CA PRO A 317 37.01 -16.63 9.64
C PRO A 317 36.16 -15.61 10.41
N LEU A 318 36.65 -14.38 10.59
CA LEU A 318 35.96 -13.34 11.35
C LEU A 318 34.86 -12.70 10.50
N ALA A 319 35.14 -12.39 9.24
CA ALA A 319 34.17 -11.87 8.30
C ALA A 319 33.05 -12.90 8.03
N TRP A 320 33.41 -14.17 7.82
CA TRP A 320 32.43 -15.26 7.68
C TRP A 320 31.55 -15.40 8.92
N TRP A 321 32.14 -15.39 10.13
CA TRP A 321 31.38 -15.50 11.38
C TRP A 321 30.47 -14.29 11.62
N ALA A 322 30.96 -13.07 11.40
CA ALA A 322 30.18 -11.84 11.52
C ALA A 322 28.98 -11.85 10.57
N GLY A 323 29.19 -12.22 9.30
CA GLY A 323 28.12 -12.33 8.31
C GLY A 323 27.03 -13.33 8.71
N ILE A 324 27.36 -14.59 8.94
CA ILE A 324 26.33 -15.61 9.25
C ILE A 324 25.60 -15.38 10.59
N THR A 325 26.17 -14.57 11.48
CA THR A 325 25.53 -14.19 12.76
C THR A 325 24.79 -12.85 12.69
N GLU A 326 24.89 -12.09 11.60
CA GLU A 326 24.25 -10.77 11.42
C GLU A 326 22.75 -10.76 11.82
N PRO A 327 21.88 -11.73 11.43
CA PRO A 327 20.46 -11.72 11.84
C PRO A 327 20.21 -11.93 13.34
N LEU A 328 21.24 -12.37 14.09
CA LEU A 328 21.20 -12.57 15.54
C LEU A 328 21.88 -11.42 16.28
N SER A 329 23.00 -10.91 15.76
CA SER A 329 23.81 -9.87 16.41
C SER A 329 23.30 -8.46 16.14
N ALA A 330 22.90 -8.14 14.91
CA ALA A 330 22.62 -6.77 14.49
C ALA A 330 21.48 -6.08 15.28
N PRO A 331 21.57 -4.75 15.48
CA PRO A 331 20.50 -3.95 16.07
C PRO A 331 19.40 -3.72 15.03
N MET A 332 18.49 -4.68 14.90
CA MET A 332 17.32 -4.59 14.01
C MET A 332 16.03 -4.42 14.82
N ILE A 333 15.05 -3.70 14.27
CA ILE A 333 13.67 -3.64 14.78
C ILE A 333 13.10 -5.06 15.01
N THR A 334 12.33 -5.26 16.09
CA THR A 334 11.53 -6.48 16.33
C THR A 334 10.47 -6.65 15.24
N LEU A 335 10.48 -7.81 14.55
CA LEU A 335 9.59 -8.08 13.41
C LEU A 335 9.16 -9.55 13.36
N GLY A 336 7.94 -9.87 13.74
CA GLY A 336 7.45 -11.23 13.51
C GLY A 336 6.00 -11.50 13.88
N TYR A 337 5.51 -12.61 13.34
CA TYR A 337 4.13 -13.07 13.42
C TYR A 337 3.89 -14.03 14.59
N GLY A 338 4.78 -14.02 15.59
CA GLY A 338 4.71 -14.81 16.81
C GLY A 338 4.60 -13.94 18.05
N LEU A 339 5.29 -14.29 19.15
CA LEU A 339 5.26 -13.47 20.38
C LEU A 339 5.77 -12.04 20.14
N SER A 340 6.66 -11.86 19.16
CA SER A 340 7.15 -10.56 18.69
C SER A 340 6.06 -9.62 18.16
N SER A 341 4.88 -10.13 17.76
CA SER A 341 3.79 -9.29 17.26
C SER A 341 3.16 -8.43 18.37
N LEU A 342 3.13 -8.91 19.62
CA LEU A 342 2.68 -8.13 20.78
C LEU A 342 3.58 -6.92 21.02
N THR A 343 4.88 -7.09 20.77
CA THR A 343 5.87 -6.02 20.86
C THR A 343 5.82 -5.11 19.65
N MET A 344 5.64 -5.62 18.43
CA MET A 344 5.35 -4.76 17.27
C MET A 344 4.15 -3.85 17.56
N ALA A 345 3.03 -4.41 18.03
CA ALA A 345 1.79 -3.69 18.37
C ALA A 345 1.87 -2.77 19.60
N GLY A 346 3.00 -2.73 20.32
CA GLY A 346 3.18 -1.91 21.52
C GLY A 346 2.47 -2.43 22.79
N TRP A 347 1.84 -3.60 22.76
CA TRP A 347 1.10 -4.17 23.90
C TRP A 347 1.99 -4.80 24.98
N LEU A 348 3.21 -5.18 24.63
CA LEU A 348 4.16 -5.82 25.52
C LEU A 348 5.58 -5.50 25.09
N VAL A 349 6.47 -5.05 25.97
CA VAL A 349 7.87 -4.80 25.61
C VAL A 349 8.77 -5.89 26.18
N LEU A 350 9.52 -6.59 25.32
CA LEU A 350 10.45 -7.65 25.69
C LEU A 350 11.83 -7.35 25.12
N ALA A 351 12.86 -7.53 25.95
CA ALA A 351 14.26 -7.44 25.55
C ALA A 351 14.65 -8.58 24.58
N LYS A 352 15.67 -8.33 23.75
CA LYS A 352 16.16 -9.28 22.73
C LYS A 352 16.64 -10.59 23.37
N GLU A 353 17.21 -10.48 24.57
CA GLU A 353 17.72 -11.55 25.43
C GLU A 353 16.57 -12.43 25.94
N SER A 354 15.42 -11.84 26.26
CA SER A 354 14.21 -12.57 26.70
C SER A 354 13.67 -13.46 25.58
N TYR A 355 13.64 -12.97 24.34
CA TYR A 355 13.32 -13.81 23.18
C TYR A 355 14.36 -14.91 22.97
N GLY A 356 15.66 -14.59 23.10
CA GLY A 356 16.73 -15.60 23.05
C GLY A 356 16.54 -16.72 24.08
N ALA A 357 16.22 -16.37 25.32
CA ALA A 357 15.94 -17.31 26.40
C ALA A 357 14.69 -18.17 26.11
N LEU A 358 13.63 -17.60 25.53
CA LEU A 358 12.44 -18.35 25.10
C LEU A 358 12.73 -19.31 23.94
N VAL A 359 13.55 -18.92 22.95
CA VAL A 359 14.00 -19.78 21.84
C VAL A 359 14.81 -20.96 22.39
N TRP A 360 15.80 -20.73 23.27
CA TRP A 360 16.62 -21.81 23.83
C TRP A 360 15.84 -22.73 24.76
N SER A 361 14.98 -22.20 25.63
CA SER A 361 14.16 -23.00 26.54
C SER A 361 13.09 -23.82 25.79
N SER A 362 12.40 -23.25 24.81
CA SER A 362 11.44 -23.98 23.98
C SER A 362 12.11 -25.07 23.13
N LEU A 363 13.35 -24.86 22.67
CA LEU A 363 14.16 -25.89 22.00
C LEU A 363 14.50 -27.05 22.95
N ALA A 364 14.97 -26.75 24.16
CA ALA A 364 15.28 -27.75 25.17
C ALA A 364 14.04 -28.58 25.55
N VAL A 365 12.89 -27.91 25.81
CA VAL A 365 11.59 -28.55 26.07
C VAL A 365 11.19 -29.46 24.90
N SER A 366 11.28 -28.96 23.67
CA SER A 366 10.92 -29.73 22.47
C SER A 366 11.78 -30.98 22.29
N LEU A 367 13.09 -30.90 22.56
CA LEU A 367 14.00 -32.04 22.53
C LEU A 367 13.69 -33.07 23.61
N ILE A 368 13.39 -32.63 24.84
CA ILE A 368 12.97 -33.52 25.94
C ILE A 368 11.66 -34.24 25.59
N VAL A 369 10.66 -33.52 25.06
CA VAL A 369 9.39 -34.09 24.60
C VAL A 369 9.62 -35.12 23.50
N TYR A 370 10.41 -34.76 22.49
CA TYR A 370 10.71 -35.62 21.34
C TYR A 370 11.43 -36.91 21.74
N TYR A 371 12.49 -36.83 22.55
CA TYR A 371 13.23 -37.99 23.05
C TYR A 371 12.38 -38.91 23.94
N ARG A 372 11.52 -38.34 24.79
CA ARG A 372 10.67 -39.14 25.69
C ARG A 372 9.58 -39.90 24.94
N HIS A 373 8.95 -39.25 23.95
CA HIS A 373 7.73 -39.73 23.27
C HIS A 373 7.92 -40.05 21.79
N PHE A 374 9.17 -40.25 21.34
CA PHE A 374 9.55 -40.47 19.94
C PHE A 374 8.60 -41.41 19.16
N GLY A 375 8.22 -42.55 19.75
CA GLY A 375 7.36 -43.53 19.09
C GLY A 375 5.95 -43.05 18.73
N ARG A 376 5.46 -41.96 19.33
CA ARG A 376 4.22 -41.26 18.95
C ARG A 376 4.46 -39.96 18.18
N LEU A 377 5.63 -39.35 18.39
CA LEU A 377 5.95 -38.00 17.92
C LEU A 377 7.06 -37.98 16.85
N ALA A 378 7.35 -39.07 16.13
CA ALA A 378 8.49 -39.15 15.20
C ALA A 378 8.55 -37.99 14.18
N ALA A 379 7.39 -37.53 13.68
CA ALA A 379 7.24 -36.41 12.77
C ALA A 379 7.27 -35.00 13.43
N PHE A 380 7.20 -34.92 14.77
CA PHE A 380 7.22 -33.65 15.51
C PHE A 380 8.49 -32.82 15.28
N MET A 381 9.60 -33.45 14.87
CA MET A 381 10.83 -32.74 14.52
C MET A 381 10.66 -31.72 13.40
N TRP A 382 9.63 -31.81 12.55
CA TRP A 382 9.34 -30.79 11.54
C TRP A 382 8.47 -29.64 12.07
N VAL A 383 7.75 -29.85 13.18
CA VAL A 383 6.91 -28.82 13.81
C VAL A 383 7.69 -28.06 14.88
N ALA A 384 8.58 -28.75 15.60
CA ALA A 384 9.34 -28.19 16.71
C ALA A 384 10.18 -26.95 16.34
N PRO A 385 10.95 -26.90 15.23
CA PRO A 385 11.66 -25.67 14.84
C PRO A 385 10.72 -24.49 14.62
N GLY A 386 9.52 -24.73 14.10
CA GLY A 386 8.51 -23.69 13.92
C GLY A 386 8.02 -23.11 15.25
N ILE A 387 7.76 -23.96 16.24
CA ILE A 387 7.41 -23.54 17.61
C ILE A 387 8.57 -22.78 18.26
N VAL A 388 9.80 -23.25 18.09
CA VAL A 388 11.01 -22.62 18.64
C VAL A 388 11.23 -21.23 18.05
N LEU A 389 11.13 -21.09 16.72
CA LEU A 389 11.35 -19.83 16.02
C LEU A 389 10.19 -18.83 16.19
N TRP A 390 8.99 -19.30 16.54
CA TRP A 390 7.82 -18.46 16.90
C TRP A 390 8.08 -17.56 18.13
N PHE A 391 9.00 -17.96 19.00
CA PHE A 391 9.47 -17.18 20.14
C PHE A 391 10.64 -16.23 19.81
N GLY A 392 11.06 -16.12 18.54
CA GLY A 392 12.14 -15.21 18.15
C GLY A 392 11.71 -13.75 18.03
N ASN A 393 12.62 -12.81 18.31
CA ASN A 393 12.41 -11.37 18.11
C ASN A 393 12.14 -11.01 16.63
N ARG A 394 12.68 -11.79 15.68
CA ARG A 394 12.41 -11.69 14.25
C ARG A 394 11.71 -12.95 13.68
N SER A 395 10.57 -13.34 14.24
CA SER A 395 9.79 -14.51 13.84
C SER A 395 9.02 -14.33 12.51
N LEU A 396 9.71 -14.47 11.38
CA LEU A 396 9.08 -14.44 10.05
C LEU A 396 8.24 -15.70 9.77
N THR A 397 7.18 -15.57 8.95
CA THR A 397 6.30 -16.70 8.59
C THR A 397 7.03 -17.83 7.86
N SER A 398 7.98 -17.49 6.97
CA SER A 398 8.75 -18.48 6.19
C SER A 398 9.56 -19.44 7.08
N TYR A 399 9.91 -19.02 8.30
CA TYR A 399 10.72 -19.81 9.23
C TYR A 399 10.02 -21.07 9.73
N TRP A 400 8.68 -21.15 9.64
CA TRP A 400 7.94 -22.32 10.12
C TRP A 400 7.12 -23.02 9.04
N TYR A 401 6.51 -22.29 8.10
CA TYR A 401 5.64 -22.94 7.11
C TYR A 401 6.42 -23.83 6.12
N TYR A 402 7.66 -23.46 5.74
CA TYR A 402 8.45 -24.28 4.81
C TYR A 402 8.86 -25.66 5.38
N PHE A 403 8.85 -25.86 6.70
CA PHE A 403 9.05 -27.19 7.29
C PHE A 403 7.86 -28.14 7.06
N VAL A 404 6.70 -27.64 6.62
CA VAL A 404 5.56 -28.50 6.27
C VAL A 404 5.87 -29.34 5.02
N LEU A 405 6.80 -28.92 4.15
CA LEU A 405 7.21 -29.68 2.95
C LEU A 405 7.84 -31.04 3.29
N PRO A 406 8.94 -31.13 4.08
CA PRO A 406 9.47 -32.42 4.51
C PRO A 406 8.50 -33.17 5.43
N LEU A 407 7.71 -32.48 6.27
CA LEU A 407 6.66 -33.10 7.10
C LEU A 407 5.65 -33.88 6.25
N ALA A 408 5.13 -33.26 5.19
CA ALA A 408 4.14 -33.89 4.30
C ALA A 408 4.69 -35.17 3.66
N LEU A 409 5.95 -35.17 3.24
CA LEU A 409 6.59 -36.37 2.69
C LEU A 409 6.82 -37.46 3.74
N ASP A 410 7.23 -37.07 4.94
CA ASP A 410 7.53 -37.99 6.06
C ASP A 410 6.24 -38.68 6.56
N LEU A 411 5.16 -37.91 6.73
CA LEU A 411 3.82 -38.44 7.02
C LEU A 411 3.32 -39.37 5.92
N ALA A 412 3.42 -38.95 4.65
CA ALA A 412 3.01 -39.77 3.50
C ALA A 412 3.78 -41.10 3.42
N ARG A 413 5.05 -41.13 3.84
CA ARG A 413 5.88 -42.35 3.87
C ARG A 413 5.66 -43.21 5.12
N THR A 414 5.26 -42.61 6.23
CA THR A 414 4.95 -43.30 7.49
C THR A 414 3.63 -44.08 7.39
N TYR A 415 2.71 -43.69 6.50
CA TYR A 415 1.48 -44.44 6.16
C TYR A 415 1.72 -45.72 5.35
N GLN A 416 2.80 -46.47 5.63
CA GLN A 416 2.87 -47.88 5.23
C GLN A 416 2.33 -48.74 6.38
N PRO A 417 1.30 -49.58 6.16
CA PRO A 417 0.87 -50.58 7.13
C PRO A 417 1.94 -51.67 7.25
N LYS A 418 3.02 -51.37 7.98
CA LYS A 418 4.04 -52.37 8.29
C LYS A 418 3.45 -53.38 9.27
N ALA A 419 3.38 -54.63 8.81
CA ALA A 419 3.08 -55.77 9.64
C ALA A 419 3.98 -55.77 10.89
N GLN A 420 3.37 -56.11 12.03
CA GLN A 420 4.05 -56.26 13.32
C GLN A 420 4.85 -55.03 13.77
N ALA A 421 4.14 -53.95 14.11
CA ALA A 421 4.64 -53.06 15.14
C ALA A 421 4.93 -53.89 16.39
N SER A 422 6.19 -53.93 16.85
CA SER A 422 6.52 -54.48 18.16
C SER A 422 5.68 -53.75 19.23
N PRO A 423 5.23 -54.43 20.30
CA PRO A 423 4.44 -53.78 21.34
C PRO A 423 5.15 -52.51 21.82
N LEU A 424 4.47 -51.37 21.73
CA LEU A 424 4.97 -50.11 22.28
C LEU A 424 5.33 -50.37 23.75
N PRO A 425 6.57 -50.10 24.20
CA PRO A 425 6.93 -50.33 25.59
C PRO A 425 5.97 -49.58 26.50
N SER A 426 5.45 -50.28 27.51
CA SER A 426 4.39 -49.82 28.38
C SER A 426 4.73 -48.47 29.03
N GLY A 427 3.70 -47.66 29.23
CA GLY A 427 3.79 -46.20 29.37
C GLY A 427 4.95 -45.67 30.21
N ARG A 428 5.92 -45.04 29.54
CA ARG A 428 6.77 -44.01 30.18
C ARG A 428 5.84 -42.97 30.81
N SER A 429 6.00 -42.73 32.11
CA SER A 429 5.20 -41.73 32.84
C SER A 429 5.21 -40.37 32.11
N VAL A 430 4.02 -39.79 31.95
CA VAL A 430 3.84 -38.46 31.35
C VAL A 430 4.23 -37.35 32.31
N TRP A 431 4.24 -37.59 33.63
CA TRP A 431 4.45 -36.58 34.66
C TRP A 431 5.74 -35.76 34.50
N PRO A 432 6.92 -36.32 34.16
CA PRO A 432 8.11 -35.50 33.88
C PRO A 432 7.97 -34.61 32.66
N THR A 433 7.17 -35.01 31.65
CA THR A 433 6.86 -34.17 30.49
C THR A 433 5.89 -33.06 30.86
N VAL A 434 4.86 -33.37 31.66
CA VAL A 434 3.93 -32.37 32.21
C VAL A 434 4.67 -31.36 33.09
N ALA A 435 5.62 -31.81 33.93
CA ALA A 435 6.42 -30.93 34.77
C ALA A 435 7.34 -29.99 33.97
N VAL A 436 8.01 -30.50 32.93
CA VAL A 436 8.87 -29.67 32.05
C VAL A 436 8.04 -28.66 31.25
N LEU A 437 6.88 -29.05 30.73
CA LEU A 437 5.95 -28.13 30.05
C LEU A 437 5.39 -27.10 31.04
N GLY A 438 4.96 -27.54 32.24
CA GLY A 438 4.46 -26.66 33.29
C GLY A 438 5.50 -25.63 33.74
N ALA A 439 6.76 -26.05 33.94
CA ALA A 439 7.85 -25.13 34.25
C ALA A 439 8.10 -24.10 33.14
N PHE A 440 8.04 -24.52 31.86
CA PHE A 440 8.14 -23.59 30.73
C PHE A 440 6.98 -22.60 30.66
N PHE A 441 5.74 -23.05 30.85
CA PHE A 441 4.56 -22.16 30.84
C PHE A 441 4.48 -21.25 32.08
N LEU A 442 4.99 -21.69 33.24
CA LEU A 442 5.16 -20.84 34.42
C LEU A 442 6.25 -19.78 34.19
N TYR A 443 7.37 -20.15 33.57
CA TYR A 443 8.42 -19.20 33.16
C TYR A 443 7.89 -18.17 32.16
N LEU A 444 7.21 -18.62 31.09
CA LEU A 444 6.57 -17.74 30.12
C LEU A 444 5.52 -16.83 30.77
N GLY A 445 4.63 -17.38 31.60
CA GLY A 445 3.62 -16.61 32.32
C GLY A 445 4.22 -15.57 33.27
N GLY A 446 5.30 -15.92 33.98
CA GLY A 446 6.06 -14.98 34.80
C GLY A 446 6.68 -13.86 33.97
N LEU A 447 7.36 -14.19 32.87
CA LEU A 447 7.98 -13.23 31.95
C LEU A 447 6.96 -12.26 31.34
N LEU A 448 5.82 -12.78 30.87
CA LEU A 448 4.74 -11.97 30.30
C LEU A 448 4.12 -11.06 31.37
N THR A 449 3.85 -11.58 32.58
CA THR A 449 3.33 -10.77 33.70
C THR A 449 4.30 -9.65 34.09
N THR A 450 5.60 -9.95 34.20
CA THR A 450 6.62 -8.92 34.53
C THR A 450 6.71 -7.86 33.45
N ALA A 451 6.66 -8.25 32.17
CA ALA A 451 6.71 -7.31 31.06
C ALA A 451 5.42 -6.51 30.87
N SER A 452 4.25 -7.02 31.27
CA SER A 452 2.99 -6.26 31.27
C SER A 452 2.83 -5.31 32.45
N LEU A 453 3.60 -5.52 33.54
CA LEU A 453 3.64 -4.63 34.71
C LEU A 453 4.79 -3.62 34.66
N ALA A 454 5.70 -3.75 33.69
CA ALA A 454 6.78 -2.80 33.47
C ALA A 454 6.25 -1.58 32.73
N GLU A 455 6.18 -0.42 33.40
CA GLU A 455 5.99 0.86 32.72
C GLU A 455 7.23 1.16 31.86
N SER A 456 7.01 1.62 30.62
CA SER A 456 8.14 2.10 29.81
C SER A 456 8.65 3.42 30.39
N PRO A 457 9.97 3.54 30.68
CA PRO A 457 10.53 4.76 31.25
C PRO A 457 10.69 5.88 30.21
N ILE A 458 10.31 5.65 28.96
CA ILE A 458 10.17 6.68 27.93
C ILE A 458 8.74 6.70 27.39
N GLY A 459 8.28 7.82 26.87
CA GLY A 459 6.95 7.92 26.28
C GLY A 459 6.88 8.82 25.07
N VAL A 460 5.85 8.59 24.25
CA VAL A 460 5.55 9.38 23.05
C VAL A 460 4.07 9.74 23.04
N GLY A 461 3.78 11.00 22.75
CA GLY A 461 2.45 11.50 22.42
C GLY A 461 2.43 11.98 20.97
N LEU A 462 1.27 11.93 20.33
CA LEU A 462 1.09 12.57 19.02
C LEU A 462 1.00 14.08 19.23
N GLY A 463 1.76 14.83 18.44
CA GLY A 463 1.60 16.27 18.34
C GLY A 463 0.27 16.64 17.65
N PRO A 464 -0.19 17.89 17.78
CA PRO A 464 -1.54 18.28 17.36
C PRO A 464 -1.78 18.26 15.84
N ARG A 465 -0.72 18.18 15.04
CA ARG A 465 -0.76 18.33 13.57
C ARG A 465 -0.29 17.07 12.86
N ILE A 466 -1.05 16.69 11.83
CA ILE A 466 -0.71 15.65 10.86
C ILE A 466 -0.85 16.29 9.48
N TYR A 467 0.23 16.33 8.70
CA TYR A 467 0.15 16.74 7.30
C TYR A 467 -0.10 15.51 6.43
N THR A 468 -0.91 15.68 5.38
CA THR A 468 -1.43 14.56 4.60
C THR A 468 -1.32 14.78 3.10
N ASN A 469 -0.78 13.80 2.40
CA ASN A 469 -0.83 13.70 0.95
C ASN A 469 -1.99 12.77 0.52
N GLY A 470 -3.16 13.37 0.29
CA GLY A 470 -4.38 12.63 -0.05
C GLY A 470 -4.91 11.81 1.13
N SER A 471 -4.84 10.48 1.01
CA SER A 471 -5.26 9.52 2.06
C SER A 471 -4.12 8.99 2.91
N ARG A 472 -2.89 9.48 2.70
CA ARG A 472 -1.72 9.10 3.50
C ARG A 472 -1.16 10.26 4.32
N ALA A 473 -0.61 9.96 5.49
CA ALA A 473 0.25 10.90 6.22
C ALA A 473 1.72 10.59 5.89
N ASP A 474 2.42 11.63 5.44
CA ASP A 474 3.84 11.64 5.11
C ASP A 474 4.68 12.47 6.07
N PHE A 475 4.03 13.13 7.04
CA PHE A 475 4.67 14.00 8.01
C PHE A 475 3.82 14.09 9.30
N LEU A 476 4.47 13.99 10.45
CA LEU A 476 3.86 13.99 11.79
C LEU A 476 4.66 14.86 12.77
N PHE A 477 4.00 15.34 13.83
CA PHE A 477 4.69 15.78 15.04
C PHE A 477 4.52 14.76 16.16
N ALA A 478 5.51 14.66 17.04
CA ALA A 478 5.49 13.78 18.20
C ALA A 478 6.20 14.42 19.39
N THR A 479 5.55 14.44 20.55
CA THR A 479 6.18 14.86 21.81
C THR A 479 6.79 13.63 22.48
N VAL A 480 8.09 13.64 22.75
CA VAL A 480 8.80 12.53 23.42
C VAL A 480 9.30 12.98 24.78
N TRP A 481 9.11 12.16 25.81
CA TRP A 481 9.62 12.39 27.16
C TRP A 481 10.48 11.23 27.66
N ASN A 482 11.59 11.56 28.32
CA ASN A 482 12.52 10.62 28.92
C ASN A 482 12.39 10.66 30.45
N ARG A 483 11.75 9.66 31.06
CA ARG A 483 11.69 9.47 32.52
C ARG A 483 12.69 8.41 33.01
N SER A 484 13.59 7.94 32.15
CA SER A 484 14.65 6.99 32.52
C SER A 484 15.83 7.70 33.18
N ASP A 485 16.72 6.92 33.79
CA ASP A 485 17.97 7.36 34.40
C ASP A 485 19.13 7.53 33.39
N GLN A 486 18.88 7.27 32.10
CA GLN A 486 19.87 7.33 31.03
C GLN A 486 19.43 8.28 29.91
N PRO A 487 20.36 8.89 29.15
CA PRO A 487 20.03 9.60 27.92
C PRO A 487 19.22 8.73 26.95
N LEU A 488 18.37 9.37 26.15
CA LEU A 488 17.58 8.75 25.08
C LEU A 488 18.02 9.34 23.75
N VAL A 489 18.45 8.50 22.81
CA VAL A 489 18.68 8.90 21.41
C VAL A 489 17.49 8.39 20.59
N PRO A 490 16.46 9.22 20.34
CA PRO A 490 15.20 8.73 19.79
C PRO A 490 15.30 8.34 18.32
N ARG A 491 14.55 7.30 17.97
CA ARG A 491 14.37 6.77 16.63
C ARG A 491 12.89 6.48 16.42
N PHE A 492 12.32 7.03 15.35
CA PHE A 492 10.90 6.93 15.05
C PHE A 492 10.63 5.89 13.98
N ALA A 493 9.77 4.92 14.28
CA ALA A 493 9.32 3.92 13.33
C ALA A 493 7.80 3.87 13.28
N VAL A 494 7.26 3.76 12.07
CA VAL A 494 5.83 3.80 11.77
C VAL A 494 5.39 2.49 11.13
N GLN A 495 4.29 1.91 11.62
CA GLN A 495 3.75 0.65 11.11
C GLN A 495 2.27 0.81 10.74
N THR A 496 1.89 0.45 9.51
CA THR A 496 0.48 0.37 9.08
C THR A 496 0.05 -1.10 8.99
N GLY A 497 -0.98 -1.50 9.75
CA GLY A 497 -1.47 -2.89 9.75
C GLY A 497 -0.40 -3.90 10.21
N SER A 498 -0.29 -5.04 9.53
CA SER A 498 0.68 -6.11 9.86
C SER A 498 1.98 -6.05 9.03
N GLU A 499 2.31 -4.88 8.49
CA GLU A 499 3.53 -4.65 7.71
C GLU A 499 4.75 -4.46 8.63
N GLN A 500 5.95 -4.32 8.07
CA GLN A 500 7.14 -4.00 8.85
C GLN A 500 7.06 -2.53 9.34
N PRO A 501 7.55 -2.20 10.55
CA PRO A 501 7.76 -0.80 10.92
C PRO A 501 8.88 -0.18 10.07
N PHE A 502 8.58 0.95 9.42
CA PHE A 502 9.52 1.73 8.62
C PHE A 502 10.03 2.91 9.43
N PHE A 503 11.34 3.21 9.37
CA PHE A 503 11.86 4.41 10.03
C PHE A 503 11.41 5.67 9.30
N TRP A 504 11.15 6.72 10.06
CA TRP A 504 10.89 8.07 9.56
C TRP A 504 12.04 8.99 9.98
N SER A 505 12.42 9.92 9.12
CA SER A 505 13.46 10.91 9.39
C SER A 505 13.02 11.91 10.46
N ILE A 506 13.96 12.38 11.27
CA ILE A 506 13.75 13.56 12.12
C ILE A 506 14.11 14.79 11.30
N VAL A 507 13.14 15.68 11.12
CA VAL A 507 13.30 16.97 10.41
C VAL A 507 13.65 18.09 11.39
N ASP A 508 13.07 18.06 12.60
CA ASP A 508 13.35 18.99 13.70
C ASP A 508 13.17 18.30 15.06
N GLY A 509 13.87 18.77 16.08
CA GLY A 509 13.95 18.19 17.43
C GLY A 509 15.38 17.79 17.84
N PRO A 510 15.68 17.67 19.15
CA PRO A 510 17.04 17.40 19.63
C PRO A 510 17.48 15.95 19.41
N GLU A 511 18.73 15.74 18.99
CA GLU A 511 19.30 14.40 18.73
C GLU A 511 19.36 13.51 20.00
N THR A 512 19.38 14.11 21.19
CA THR A 512 19.42 13.39 22.46
C THR A 512 18.59 14.11 23.53
N LEU A 513 17.81 13.34 24.29
CA LEU A 513 17.05 13.77 25.48
C LEU A 513 17.74 13.27 26.74
N LEU A 514 18.09 14.17 27.67
CA LEU A 514 18.64 13.79 28.98
C LEU A 514 17.55 13.25 29.92
N PRO A 515 17.91 12.56 31.02
CA PRO A 515 16.99 12.15 32.07
C PRO A 515 16.10 13.29 32.58
N GLY A 516 14.78 13.10 32.51
CA GLY A 516 13.77 14.08 32.92
C GLY A 516 13.31 15.06 31.85
N GLU A 517 13.94 15.07 30.67
CA GLU A 517 13.60 16.03 29.60
C GLU A 517 12.38 15.58 28.75
N THR A 518 11.77 16.56 28.10
CA THR A 518 10.68 16.39 27.13
C THR A 518 10.94 17.34 25.96
N ALA A 519 10.76 16.86 24.73
CA ALA A 519 10.92 17.66 23.52
C ALA A 519 9.92 17.26 22.44
N ASP A 520 9.56 18.22 21.59
CA ASP A 520 8.78 17.99 20.39
C ASP A 520 9.69 17.65 19.21
N TYR A 521 9.21 16.75 18.37
CA TYR A 521 9.86 16.27 17.16
C TYR A 521 8.96 16.45 15.96
N GLN A 522 9.56 16.82 14.84
CA GLN A 522 8.96 16.82 13.52
C GLN A 522 9.56 15.66 12.74
N ILE A 523 8.73 14.77 12.20
CA ILE A 523 9.17 13.55 11.51
C ILE A 523 8.46 13.35 10.17
N ASP A 524 9.14 12.76 9.19
CA ASP A 524 8.61 12.56 7.84
C ASP A 524 9.05 11.25 7.17
N SER A 525 8.33 10.85 6.12
CA SER A 525 8.84 9.94 5.09
C SER A 525 8.30 10.32 3.71
N ASN A 526 9.23 10.57 2.79
CA ASN A 526 8.94 10.85 1.38
C ASN A 526 8.62 9.56 0.57
N VAL A 527 8.64 8.38 1.18
CA VAL A 527 8.49 7.09 0.52
C VAL A 527 7.05 6.59 0.62
N TRP A 528 6.33 6.58 -0.50
CA TRP A 528 4.87 6.39 -0.54
C TRP A 528 4.31 5.17 0.21
N TYR A 529 5.08 4.09 0.37
CA TYR A 529 4.64 2.87 1.06
C TYR A 529 4.96 2.86 2.56
N GLU A 530 5.92 3.67 3.02
CA GLU A 530 6.27 3.86 4.44
C GLU A 530 5.31 4.84 5.14
N GLN A 531 4.61 5.64 4.34
CA GLN A 531 3.58 6.59 4.76
C GLN A 531 2.33 5.88 5.32
N ILE A 532 1.72 6.45 6.36
CA ILE A 532 0.53 5.86 7.01
C ILE A 532 -0.66 5.92 6.07
N ASP A 533 -1.27 4.78 5.76
CA ASP A 533 -2.59 4.75 5.12
C ASP A 533 -3.64 5.11 6.18
N LEU A 534 -4.08 6.36 6.19
CA LEU A 534 -4.93 6.89 7.27
C LEU A 534 -6.26 6.12 7.39
N ARG A 535 -6.75 5.49 6.31
CA ARG A 535 -7.91 4.56 6.35
C ARG A 535 -7.73 3.36 7.26
N LYS A 536 -6.49 2.94 7.50
CA LYS A 536 -6.12 1.78 8.33
C LYS A 536 -5.58 2.18 9.70
N GLY A 537 -5.25 3.46 9.88
CA GLY A 537 -4.46 3.94 11.00
C GLY A 537 -3.04 3.41 10.96
N GLY A 538 -2.31 3.60 12.06
CA GLY A 538 -0.96 3.07 12.22
C GLY A 538 -0.49 3.11 13.66
N LEU A 539 0.71 2.62 13.91
CA LEU A 539 1.40 2.74 15.19
C LEU A 539 2.67 3.55 14.97
N LEU A 540 2.79 4.68 15.68
CA LEU A 540 4.04 5.42 15.80
C LEU A 540 4.80 4.88 17.01
N THR A 541 6.02 4.39 16.80
CA THR A 541 6.95 3.94 17.83
C THR A 541 8.11 4.91 17.95
N VAL A 542 8.46 5.29 19.19
CA VAL A 542 9.80 5.80 19.51
C VAL A 542 10.59 4.70 20.21
N ALA A 543 11.86 4.51 19.84
CA ALA A 543 12.80 3.65 20.53
C ALA A 543 14.14 4.36 20.74
N ASP A 544 14.90 3.92 21.72
CA ASP A 544 16.31 4.29 21.84
C ASP A 544 17.15 3.60 20.75
N ARG A 545 18.13 4.33 20.21
CA ARG A 545 19.05 3.86 19.17
C ARG A 545 19.83 2.61 19.59
N ASP A 546 20.25 2.54 20.85
CA ASP A 546 21.19 1.53 21.33
C ASP A 546 20.48 0.38 22.07
N ASP A 547 19.24 0.59 22.54
CA ASP A 547 18.37 -0.45 23.11
C ASP A 547 16.89 -0.34 22.67
N TYR A 548 16.46 -1.21 21.76
CA TYR A 548 15.06 -1.27 21.29
C TYR A 548 14.04 -1.68 22.37
N ALA A 549 14.46 -2.22 23.53
CA ALA A 549 13.57 -2.46 24.66
C ALA A 549 13.22 -1.17 25.41
N ARG A 550 14.06 -0.13 25.32
CA ARG A 550 13.70 1.24 25.73
C ARG A 550 12.86 1.88 24.62
N ARG A 551 11.59 1.51 24.56
CA ARG A 551 10.64 2.00 23.55
C ARG A 551 9.27 2.35 24.10
N SER A 552 8.56 3.22 23.39
CA SER A 552 7.16 3.53 23.61
C SER A 552 6.44 3.63 22.27
N ALA A 553 5.12 3.48 22.25
CA ALA A 553 4.35 3.56 21.03
C ALA A 553 2.96 4.14 21.27
N VAL A 554 2.48 4.91 20.30
CA VAL A 554 1.16 5.56 20.30
C VAL A 554 0.40 5.15 19.05
N TRP A 555 -0.87 4.78 19.22
CA TRP A 555 -1.74 4.39 18.12
C TRP A 555 -2.32 5.62 17.43
N ILE A 556 -2.28 5.63 16.11
CA ILE A 556 -2.94 6.59 15.23
C ILE A 556 -4.20 5.89 14.69
N PRO A 557 -5.41 6.30 15.09
CA PRO A 557 -6.64 5.61 14.71
C PRO A 557 -6.89 5.68 13.19
N PRO A 558 -7.63 4.69 12.64
CA PRO A 558 -8.09 4.76 11.26
C PRO A 558 -9.09 5.91 11.07
N LEU A 559 -8.80 6.82 10.15
CA LEU A 559 -9.75 7.81 9.66
C LEU A 559 -10.75 7.12 8.71
N GLU A 560 -11.81 6.56 9.27
CA GLU A 560 -12.88 5.85 8.56
C GLU A 560 -13.54 6.65 7.42
N GLY A 561 -13.45 7.99 7.48
CA GLY A 561 -14.15 8.89 6.56
C GLY A 561 -13.77 8.82 5.08
N HIS A 562 -12.64 8.20 4.73
CA HIS A 562 -12.27 7.99 3.33
C HIS A 562 -12.96 6.76 2.69
N ALA A 563 -13.82 6.03 3.40
CA ALA A 563 -14.40 4.76 2.94
C ALA A 563 -15.83 4.85 2.36
N HIS A 564 -16.59 5.92 2.64
CA HIS A 564 -18.02 5.99 2.31
C HIS A 564 -18.38 7.18 1.40
N LEU A 565 -18.56 6.89 0.11
CA LEU A 565 -19.03 7.84 -0.89
C LEU A 565 -20.46 8.29 -0.57
N GLY A 566 -20.64 9.59 -0.34
CA GLY A 566 -21.90 10.20 0.11
C GLY A 566 -21.95 10.53 1.60
N GLN A 567 -21.04 9.99 2.43
CA GLN A 567 -20.91 10.43 3.82
C GLN A 567 -19.80 11.48 3.96
N VAL A 568 -20.14 12.67 4.47
CA VAL A 568 -19.13 13.65 4.90
C VAL A 568 -18.61 13.25 6.29
N VAL A 569 -17.45 12.60 6.28
CA VAL A 569 -16.70 12.02 7.41
C VAL A 569 -15.22 12.22 7.00
N ASN A 570 -14.22 12.68 7.76
CA ASN A 570 -14.04 12.97 9.18
C ASN A 570 -14.13 11.74 10.11
N GLY A 571 -13.22 10.78 9.91
CA GLY A 571 -13.15 9.49 10.61
C GLY A 571 -12.71 9.53 12.07
N ASP A 572 -13.23 10.51 12.82
CA ASP A 572 -13.50 10.49 14.26
C ASP A 572 -14.30 11.77 14.70
N PHE A 573 -14.89 12.48 13.73
CA PHE A 573 -15.76 13.66 13.87
C PHE A 573 -15.43 14.64 15.00
N ARG A 574 -14.41 15.48 14.80
CA ARG A 574 -14.35 16.78 15.50
C ARG A 574 -14.14 17.93 14.51
N PHE A 575 -15.17 18.17 13.70
CA PHE A 575 -15.41 19.54 13.21
C PHE A 575 -15.82 20.39 14.41
N TRP A 576 -14.81 20.87 15.14
CA TRP A 576 -14.91 22.01 16.03
C TRP A 576 -16.07 21.87 17.03
N THR A 577 -15.99 20.82 17.83
CA THR A 577 -16.73 20.68 19.10
C THR A 577 -15.81 21.06 20.26
N SER A 578 -16.34 21.14 21.48
CA SER A 578 -15.72 21.82 22.62
C SER A 578 -14.29 21.40 22.97
N GLU A 579 -13.92 20.14 22.70
CA GLU A 579 -12.54 19.63 22.75
C GLU A 579 -12.37 18.52 21.70
N PRO A 580 -11.16 18.24 21.16
CA PRO A 580 -10.00 19.10 21.02
C PRO A 580 -10.06 19.89 19.69
N LEU A 581 -9.11 20.82 19.52
CA LEU A 581 -9.32 22.07 18.79
C LEU A 581 -8.41 22.26 17.53
N GLU A 582 -8.30 21.31 16.59
CA GLU A 582 -7.63 21.58 15.29
C GLU A 582 -8.38 21.06 14.03
N PRO A 583 -8.59 21.89 12.99
CA PRO A 583 -9.34 21.51 11.79
C PRO A 583 -8.45 20.93 10.67
N VAL A 584 -8.47 19.61 10.50
CA VAL A 584 -7.77 18.93 9.38
C VAL A 584 -8.43 19.24 8.03
N ARG A 585 -7.63 19.46 6.99
CA ARG A 585 -8.00 19.87 5.60
C ARG A 585 -8.67 21.24 5.45
N TRP A 586 -8.83 22.04 6.50
CA TRP A 586 -9.15 23.47 6.33
C TRP A 586 -7.86 24.28 6.09
N THR A 587 -7.87 25.13 5.08
CA THR A 587 -6.77 26.03 4.74
C THR A 587 -7.07 27.42 5.25
N ALA A 588 -6.28 27.90 6.22
CA ALA A 588 -6.29 29.31 6.62
C ALA A 588 -5.57 30.15 5.57
N ARG A 589 -6.16 31.27 5.14
CA ARG A 589 -5.57 32.23 4.18
C ARG A 589 -5.77 33.67 4.67
N SER A 590 -4.84 34.54 4.32
CA SER A 590 -4.92 35.99 4.53
C SER A 590 -4.49 36.71 3.24
N LYS A 591 -5.17 37.81 2.88
CA LYS A 591 -4.83 38.65 1.71
C LYS A 591 -4.91 40.13 2.12
N PRO A 592 -3.79 40.88 2.11
CA PRO A 592 -2.40 40.39 2.01
C PRO A 592 -2.06 39.39 3.13
N LEU A 593 -0.94 38.67 3.01
CA LEU A 593 -0.49 37.67 4.02
C LEU A 593 -0.44 38.22 5.45
N SER A 594 -0.18 39.51 5.61
CA SER A 594 -0.13 40.24 6.88
C SER A 594 -1.49 40.67 7.45
N ALA A 595 -2.59 40.55 6.70
CA ALA A 595 -3.92 41.11 7.05
C ALA A 595 -4.48 40.61 8.38
N GLY A 596 -4.13 39.39 8.80
CA GLY A 596 -4.68 38.84 10.02
C GLY A 596 -4.33 37.39 10.31
N SER A 597 -5.05 36.80 11.27
CA SER A 597 -4.82 35.43 11.77
C SER A 597 -6.08 34.79 12.32
N ILE A 598 -6.13 33.46 12.32
CA ILE A 598 -7.21 32.66 12.92
C ILE A 598 -6.63 31.91 14.13
N ARG A 599 -7.35 31.89 15.26
CA ARG A 599 -6.95 31.21 16.51
C ARG A 599 -8.16 30.65 17.25
N ALA A 600 -7.97 29.64 18.11
CA ALA A 600 -9.00 29.21 19.06
C ALA A 600 -9.39 30.35 20.01
N ALA A 601 -10.69 30.57 20.19
CA ALA A 601 -11.22 31.58 21.10
C ALA A 601 -11.35 30.96 22.51
N LEU A 602 -10.36 31.24 23.37
CA LEU A 602 -10.21 30.58 24.68
C LEU A 602 -11.26 31.01 25.73
N ASP A 603 -11.91 32.16 25.54
CA ASP A 603 -12.87 32.76 26.49
C ASP A 603 -14.33 32.79 25.95
N SER A 604 -14.70 31.84 25.08
CA SER A 604 -16.01 31.82 24.42
C SER A 604 -17.07 31.01 25.20
N PRO A 605 -18.33 31.48 25.32
CA PRO A 605 -19.44 30.68 25.89
C PRO A 605 -19.80 29.42 25.09
N LYS A 606 -19.37 29.35 23.83
CA LYS A 606 -19.24 28.11 23.08
C LYS A 606 -17.76 27.73 23.10
N ASP A 607 -17.39 26.81 23.98
CA ASP A 607 -16.20 25.98 23.79
C ASP A 607 -16.32 25.40 22.38
N SER A 608 -15.33 25.63 21.50
CA SER A 608 -15.43 25.62 20.03
C SER A 608 -15.87 26.94 19.34
N ALA A 609 -15.18 28.03 19.66
CA ALA A 609 -15.13 29.22 18.81
C ALA A 609 -13.69 29.50 18.29
N LEU A 610 -13.58 30.36 17.28
CA LEU A 610 -12.37 30.71 16.53
C LEU A 610 -12.44 32.22 16.27
N ASP A 611 -11.40 32.92 16.70
CA ASP A 611 -11.23 34.34 16.47
C ASP A 611 -10.55 34.55 15.11
N PHE A 612 -11.28 35.13 14.17
CA PHE A 612 -10.78 35.67 12.92
C PHE A 612 -10.41 37.13 13.18
N LYS A 613 -9.12 37.39 13.36
CA LYS A 613 -8.60 38.74 13.68
C LYS A 613 -7.99 39.38 12.44
N LEU A 614 -8.61 40.47 11.96
CA LEU A 614 -8.02 41.40 11.01
C LEU A 614 -7.23 42.48 11.76
N ARG A 615 -6.23 43.06 11.09
CA ARG A 615 -5.44 44.19 11.62
C ARG A 615 -6.08 45.51 11.21
N ALA A 616 -5.76 46.57 11.95
CA ALA A 616 -6.00 47.93 11.49
C ALA A 616 -5.03 48.27 10.35
N ALA A 617 -5.49 49.06 9.38
CA ALA A 617 -4.66 49.54 8.29
C ALA A 617 -3.67 50.61 8.81
N PRO A 618 -2.40 50.61 8.38
CA PRO A 618 -1.48 51.70 8.70
C PRO A 618 -1.92 53.01 8.01
N PRO A 619 -1.55 54.20 8.53
CA PRO A 619 -2.07 55.49 8.07
C PRO A 619 -1.88 55.79 6.57
N ASP A 620 -0.86 55.20 5.95
CA ASP A 620 -0.49 55.41 4.54
C ASP A 620 -1.02 54.30 3.60
N ALA A 621 -1.93 53.44 4.06
CA ALA A 621 -2.48 52.34 3.26
C ALA A 621 -3.47 52.82 2.18
N ASP A 622 -3.50 52.14 1.04
CA ASP A 622 -4.54 52.33 0.03
C ASP A 622 -5.90 51.87 0.58
N THR A 623 -6.72 52.83 1.00
CA THR A 623 -8.04 52.60 1.61
C THR A 623 -9.05 51.94 0.69
N ARG A 624 -8.75 51.80 -0.62
CA ARG A 624 -9.57 51.06 -1.59
C ARG A 624 -9.28 49.55 -1.60
N ARG A 625 -8.21 49.10 -0.94
CA ARG A 625 -7.81 47.69 -0.94
C ARG A 625 -8.46 46.93 0.22
N ARG A 626 -9.41 46.06 -0.13
CA ARG A 626 -10.08 45.16 0.80
C ARG A 626 -9.11 44.13 1.38
N GLU A 627 -8.98 44.10 2.71
CA GLU A 627 -8.25 43.06 3.44
C GLU A 627 -9.17 41.87 3.77
N GLN A 628 -8.62 40.66 3.88
CA GLN A 628 -9.39 39.47 4.25
C GLN A 628 -8.58 38.41 5.00
N VAL A 629 -9.29 37.66 5.84
CA VAL A 629 -8.87 36.41 6.49
C VAL A 629 -9.96 35.37 6.26
N SER A 630 -9.58 34.17 5.85
CA SER A 630 -10.53 33.09 5.57
C SER A 630 -10.03 31.71 5.98
N LEU A 631 -10.96 30.79 6.17
CA LEU A 631 -10.74 29.38 6.43
C LEU A 631 -11.56 28.58 5.42
N SER A 632 -10.93 27.82 4.52
CA SER A 632 -11.68 27.04 3.51
C SER A 632 -11.37 25.54 3.46
N THR A 633 -12.39 24.74 3.13
CA THR A 633 -12.30 23.28 2.94
C THR A 633 -13.08 22.88 1.68
N ARG A 634 -12.77 21.73 1.09
CA ARG A 634 -13.47 21.18 -0.08
C ARG A 634 -14.17 19.86 0.25
N ILE A 635 -15.45 19.78 -0.12
CA ILE A 635 -16.32 18.61 0.03
C ILE A 635 -17.04 18.33 -1.30
N VAL A 636 -17.87 17.27 -1.34
CA VAL A 636 -18.92 17.13 -2.37
C VAL A 636 -20.12 17.98 -1.93
N LEU A 637 -20.74 18.71 -2.86
CA LEU A 637 -21.97 19.49 -2.64
C LEU A 637 -23.04 18.60 -1.96
N PRO A 638 -23.41 18.86 -0.69
CA PRO A 638 -24.29 17.98 0.05
C PRO A 638 -25.75 18.20 -0.34
N ASP A 639 -26.53 17.12 -0.28
CA ASP A 639 -27.98 17.16 -0.49
C ASP A 639 -28.76 17.48 0.81
N VAL A 640 -28.06 17.42 1.95
CA VAL A 640 -28.58 17.71 3.31
C VAL A 640 -28.13 19.08 3.81
N PRO A 641 -28.90 19.75 4.70
CA PRO A 641 -28.49 21.01 5.31
C PRO A 641 -27.22 20.89 6.16
N LEU A 642 -26.42 21.96 6.17
CA LEU A 642 -25.30 22.16 7.07
C LEU A 642 -25.71 23.16 8.15
N SER A 643 -25.51 22.83 9.42
CA SER A 643 -25.65 23.77 10.54
C SER A 643 -24.37 24.60 10.71
N PHE A 644 -24.55 25.91 10.85
CA PHE A 644 -23.49 26.87 11.12
C PHE A 644 -23.79 27.64 12.41
N ALA A 645 -22.85 27.63 13.35
CA ALA A 645 -22.89 28.52 14.51
C ALA A 645 -22.22 29.87 14.18
N ILE A 646 -22.99 30.95 14.30
CA ILE A 646 -22.63 32.30 13.83
C ILE A 646 -22.76 33.32 14.97
N ARG A 647 -21.85 34.29 15.03
CA ARG A 647 -21.89 35.41 15.98
C ARG A 647 -21.54 36.73 15.26
N LEU A 648 -22.59 37.41 14.78
CA LEU A 648 -22.47 38.61 13.95
C LEU A 648 -21.80 39.78 14.69
N PRO A 649 -20.65 40.32 14.19
CA PRO A 649 -20.02 41.54 14.73
C PRO A 649 -20.90 42.79 14.59
N GLU A 650 -20.51 43.90 15.24
CA GLU A 650 -21.33 45.11 15.24
C GLU A 650 -21.24 45.94 13.95
N GLU A 651 -20.05 46.01 13.35
CA GLU A 651 -19.80 46.76 12.11
C GLU A 651 -20.19 45.95 10.86
N ALA A 652 -20.30 44.62 10.98
CA ALA A 652 -20.45 43.71 9.86
C ALA A 652 -21.78 43.85 9.08
N ASN A 653 -21.68 43.72 7.76
CA ASN A 653 -22.78 43.60 6.80
C ASN A 653 -23.88 44.67 6.91
N ARG A 654 -23.52 45.92 7.24
CA ARG A 654 -24.46 47.05 7.22
C ARG A 654 -24.75 47.51 5.80
N LEU A 655 -25.94 48.07 5.59
CA LEU A 655 -26.37 48.64 4.32
C LEU A 655 -26.48 50.17 4.44
N PRO A 656 -26.21 50.94 3.36
CA PRO A 656 -25.86 50.48 2.02
C PRO A 656 -24.40 50.00 1.86
N ASP A 657 -23.51 50.45 2.75
CA ASP A 657 -22.07 50.31 2.58
C ASP A 657 -21.53 49.04 3.27
N LEU A 658 -21.33 47.98 2.48
CA LEU A 658 -20.85 46.67 2.93
C LEU A 658 -19.32 46.63 3.16
N ASP A 659 -18.79 47.59 3.92
CA ASP A 659 -17.36 47.73 4.15
C ASP A 659 -16.77 46.54 4.91
N VAL A 660 -17.42 46.10 5.99
CA VAL A 660 -17.08 44.87 6.71
C VAL A 660 -17.98 43.73 6.25
N LEU A 661 -17.40 42.74 5.57
CA LEU A 661 -18.04 41.50 5.16
C LEU A 661 -17.73 40.37 6.17
N TYR A 662 -18.77 39.68 6.60
CA TYR A 662 -18.68 38.51 7.49
C TYR A 662 -19.68 37.45 7.02
N GLY A 663 -19.19 36.27 6.65
CA GLY A 663 -20.08 35.26 6.06
C GLY A 663 -19.37 34.00 5.56
N ILE A 664 -20.09 33.23 4.75
CA ILE A 664 -19.65 31.96 4.18
C ILE A 664 -19.65 32.11 2.66
N ASP A 665 -18.50 31.91 2.02
CA ASP A 665 -18.40 31.68 0.58
C ASP A 665 -18.74 30.21 0.30
N PHE A 666 -19.73 29.96 -0.55
CA PHE A 666 -19.90 28.67 -1.22
C PHE A 666 -19.40 28.81 -2.65
N ILE A 667 -18.39 28.01 -3.01
CA ILE A 667 -17.70 28.07 -4.29
C ILE A 667 -17.67 26.66 -4.89
N THR A 668 -18.43 26.43 -5.95
CA THR A 668 -18.17 25.30 -6.87
C THR A 668 -17.19 25.77 -7.94
N ASP A 669 -16.69 24.90 -8.82
CA ASP A 669 -15.85 25.34 -9.95
C ASP A 669 -16.58 26.25 -10.96
N ARG A 670 -17.91 26.29 -10.89
CA ARG A 670 -18.80 26.94 -11.87
C ARG A 670 -19.61 28.10 -11.30
N SER A 671 -19.75 28.20 -9.98
CA SER A 671 -20.63 29.17 -9.33
C SER A 671 -20.15 29.53 -7.94
N ARG A 672 -20.33 30.80 -7.58
CA ARG A 672 -19.96 31.36 -6.28
C ARG A 672 -21.15 32.09 -5.68
N LEU A 673 -21.45 31.81 -4.42
CA LEU A 673 -22.52 32.44 -3.66
C LEU A 673 -22.01 32.81 -2.27
N MET A 674 -22.14 34.08 -1.90
CA MET A 674 -21.84 34.54 -0.54
C MET A 674 -23.09 34.48 0.34
N VAL A 675 -23.03 33.71 1.41
CA VAL A 675 -24.02 33.75 2.50
C VAL A 675 -23.56 34.78 3.54
N LEU A 676 -24.32 35.86 3.67
CA LEU A 676 -24.07 36.95 4.61
C LEU A 676 -25.07 36.94 5.77
N PHE A 677 -24.72 37.60 6.86
CA PHE A 677 -25.55 37.69 8.07
C PHE A 677 -25.70 39.16 8.47
N GLY A 678 -26.90 39.71 8.50
CA GLY A 678 -27.11 41.16 8.66
C GLY A 678 -28.44 41.50 9.33
N ASP A 679 -28.89 42.74 9.15
CA ASP A 679 -30.11 43.25 9.81
C ASP A 679 -31.40 42.94 9.02
N THR A 680 -31.30 42.45 7.78
CA THR A 680 -32.44 42.21 6.87
C THR A 680 -32.23 40.96 6.00
N ASP A 681 -33.30 40.21 5.74
CA ASP A 681 -33.32 39.18 4.70
C ASP A 681 -33.36 39.78 3.29
N ARG A 682 -32.39 39.46 2.44
CA ARG A 682 -32.39 39.85 1.02
C ARG A 682 -31.47 38.99 0.15
N ILE A 683 -31.68 39.08 -1.16
CA ILE A 683 -30.71 38.73 -2.20
C ILE A 683 -30.14 40.03 -2.79
N GLY A 684 -28.92 39.97 -3.30
CA GLY A 684 -28.31 41.06 -4.04
C GLY A 684 -27.01 40.63 -4.72
N PHE A 685 -26.31 41.59 -5.32
CA PHE A 685 -25.00 41.40 -5.94
C PHE A 685 -23.96 42.31 -5.27
N LEU A 686 -22.73 41.82 -5.18
CA LEU A 686 -21.56 42.53 -4.66
C LEU A 686 -20.50 42.61 -5.76
N THR A 687 -20.08 43.82 -6.13
CA THR A 687 -18.96 43.99 -7.05
C THR A 687 -17.64 43.77 -6.31
N ILE A 688 -17.00 42.62 -6.50
CA ILE A 688 -15.72 42.25 -5.88
C ILE A 688 -14.66 42.15 -6.99
N GLN A 689 -13.68 43.06 -6.96
CA GLN A 689 -12.58 43.13 -7.93
C GLN A 689 -13.03 43.20 -9.42
N GLY A 690 -14.24 43.73 -9.68
CA GLY A 690 -14.82 43.88 -11.02
C GLY A 690 -15.81 42.77 -11.42
N ALA A 691 -15.90 41.68 -10.65
CA ALA A 691 -16.92 40.65 -10.85
C ALA A 691 -18.14 40.89 -9.96
N GLU A 692 -19.35 40.64 -10.46
CA GLU A 692 -20.56 40.62 -9.65
C GLU A 692 -20.73 39.24 -8.99
N VAL A 693 -20.68 39.22 -7.65
CA VAL A 693 -20.88 38.01 -6.84
C VAL A 693 -22.26 38.06 -6.21
N PRO A 694 -23.16 37.08 -6.46
CA PRO A 694 -24.45 37.04 -5.81
C PRO A 694 -24.28 36.74 -4.31
N TYR A 695 -25.12 37.38 -3.49
CA TYR A 695 -25.19 37.10 -2.06
C TYR A 695 -26.63 36.87 -1.59
N ARG A 696 -26.78 35.95 -0.63
CA ARG A 696 -27.98 35.77 0.19
C ARG A 696 -27.67 36.23 1.60
N MET A 697 -28.32 37.29 2.05
CA MET A 697 -28.17 37.81 3.41
C MET A 697 -29.32 37.34 4.29
N PHE A 698 -29.00 36.72 5.42
CA PHE A 698 -29.97 36.31 6.45
C PHE A 698 -30.05 37.34 7.59
N GLN A 699 -31.24 37.54 8.17
CA GLN A 699 -31.42 38.40 9.34
C GLN A 699 -30.94 37.72 10.64
N VAL A 700 -30.02 38.34 11.40
CA VAL A 700 -29.39 37.75 12.60
C VAL A 700 -29.24 38.78 13.73
N PRO A 701 -29.53 38.45 15.02
CA PRO A 701 -29.25 39.33 16.15
C PRO A 701 -27.75 39.55 16.35
N ARG A 702 -27.31 40.82 16.36
CA ARG A 702 -25.90 41.20 16.55
C ARG A 702 -25.37 40.84 17.94
N ARG A 703 -24.07 40.51 18.01
CA ARG A 703 -23.29 40.13 19.22
C ARG A 703 -23.78 38.86 19.96
N GLN A 704 -24.91 38.27 19.57
CA GLN A 704 -25.45 37.01 20.10
C GLN A 704 -25.04 35.82 19.23
N TRP A 705 -25.01 34.62 19.81
CA TRP A 705 -24.87 33.39 19.05
C TRP A 705 -26.19 33.01 18.38
N SER A 706 -26.13 32.51 17.16
CA SER A 706 -27.26 31.96 16.42
C SER A 706 -26.82 30.74 15.63
N GLU A 707 -27.73 29.80 15.40
CA GLU A 707 -27.48 28.58 14.62
C GLU A 707 -28.36 28.58 13.38
N PHE A 708 -27.78 28.25 12.22
CA PHE A 708 -28.44 28.29 10.93
C PHE A 708 -28.25 26.98 10.19
N GLU A 709 -29.35 26.29 9.87
CA GLU A 709 -29.34 25.23 8.87
C GLU A 709 -29.40 25.83 7.47
N ILE A 710 -28.34 25.65 6.70
CA ILE A 710 -28.21 26.15 5.33
C ILE A 710 -27.99 24.96 4.40
N ASN A 711 -28.89 24.77 3.44
CA ASN A 711 -28.69 23.81 2.36
C ASN A 711 -27.98 24.51 1.18
N PRO A 712 -26.69 24.21 0.89
CA PRO A 712 -25.95 24.94 -0.14
C PRO A 712 -26.53 24.72 -1.54
N ARG A 713 -27.03 23.51 -1.83
CA ARG A 713 -27.68 23.17 -3.11
C ARG A 713 -28.92 24.03 -3.32
N ALA A 714 -29.80 24.10 -2.32
CA ALA A 714 -31.04 24.89 -2.41
C ALA A 714 -30.75 26.39 -2.60
N LEU A 715 -29.69 26.92 -1.97
CA LEU A 715 -29.29 28.32 -2.15
C LEU A 715 -28.73 28.62 -3.55
N PHE A 716 -27.96 27.70 -4.15
CA PHE A 716 -27.56 27.86 -5.55
C PHE A 716 -28.77 27.79 -6.51
N GLU A 717 -29.73 26.90 -6.24
CA GLU A 717 -30.97 26.81 -7.04
C GLU A 717 -31.87 28.07 -6.84
N GLU A 718 -31.92 28.68 -5.64
CA GLU A 718 -32.64 29.94 -5.35
C GLU A 718 -32.15 31.12 -6.20
N ILE A 719 -30.84 31.19 -6.48
CA ILE A 719 -30.23 32.25 -7.31
C ILE A 719 -30.12 31.88 -8.80
N GLY A 720 -30.59 30.70 -9.21
CA GLY A 720 -30.50 30.23 -10.60
C GLY A 720 -29.08 29.83 -11.05
N ALA A 721 -28.20 29.45 -10.13
CA ALA A 721 -26.81 29.11 -10.43
C ALA A 721 -26.63 27.65 -10.90
N ASP A 722 -25.69 27.42 -11.82
CA ASP A 722 -25.36 26.06 -12.29
C ASP A 722 -24.57 25.26 -11.23
N ILE A 723 -25.06 24.05 -10.98
CA ILE A 723 -24.49 23.06 -10.06
C ILE A 723 -24.41 21.67 -10.69
N LEU A 724 -24.44 21.57 -12.02
CA LEU A 724 -24.29 20.32 -12.77
C LEU A 724 -22.96 19.62 -12.42
N PRO A 725 -22.98 18.28 -12.30
CA PRO A 725 -21.81 17.52 -11.88
C PRO A 725 -20.76 17.44 -12.99
N VAL A 726 -19.51 17.25 -12.57
CA VAL A 726 -18.30 17.26 -13.41
C VAL A 726 -17.42 16.07 -13.05
N ARG A 727 -16.56 15.67 -13.99
CA ARG A 727 -15.52 14.66 -13.73
C ARG A 727 -14.28 15.36 -13.17
N HIS A 728 -13.79 14.91 -12.01
CA HIS A 728 -12.60 15.47 -11.37
C HIS A 728 -11.45 14.47 -11.25
N ARG A 729 -10.23 14.97 -11.40
CA ARG A 729 -8.98 14.25 -11.14
C ARG A 729 -8.12 14.90 -10.04
N GLU A 730 -8.73 15.67 -9.14
CA GLU A 730 -8.01 16.27 -8.01
C GLU A 730 -7.54 15.20 -7.01
N HIS A 731 -6.38 15.44 -6.38
CA HIS A 731 -5.86 14.58 -5.30
C HIS A 731 -6.86 14.39 -4.15
N THR A 732 -7.69 15.40 -3.87
CA THR A 732 -8.73 15.40 -2.83
C THR A 732 -9.80 14.32 -3.04
N PHE A 733 -10.14 14.03 -4.31
CA PHE A 733 -11.21 13.12 -4.72
C PHE A 733 -10.66 11.87 -5.46
N ARG A 734 -9.37 11.57 -5.30
CA ARG A 734 -8.70 10.48 -6.02
C ARG A 734 -9.32 9.11 -5.67
N GLY A 735 -9.89 8.44 -6.68
CA GLY A 735 -10.64 7.19 -6.52
C GLY A 735 -12.16 7.34 -6.65
N VAL A 736 -12.65 8.57 -6.77
CA VAL A 736 -14.02 8.90 -7.15
C VAL A 736 -14.10 9.05 -8.66
N ASP A 737 -14.86 8.18 -9.33
CA ASP A 737 -15.10 8.25 -10.79
C ASP A 737 -16.60 8.07 -11.09
N TYR A 738 -17.40 8.97 -10.54
CA TYR A 738 -18.84 9.14 -10.79
C TYR A 738 -19.18 10.65 -10.78
N PRO A 739 -20.36 11.09 -11.24
CA PRO A 739 -20.70 12.51 -11.28
C PRO A 739 -20.88 13.08 -9.88
N MET A 740 -20.16 14.15 -9.60
CA MET A 740 -20.26 14.93 -8.38
C MET A 740 -20.03 16.41 -8.71
N THR A 741 -20.57 17.28 -7.87
CA THR A 741 -20.27 18.71 -7.89
C THR A 741 -19.42 18.98 -6.66
N PRO A 742 -18.14 19.36 -6.77
CA PRO A 742 -17.36 19.75 -5.60
C PRO A 742 -17.83 21.11 -5.08
N LEU A 743 -17.68 21.32 -3.77
CA LEU A 743 -18.01 22.55 -3.07
C LEU A 743 -16.84 22.91 -2.15
N GLU A 744 -16.20 24.05 -2.40
CA GLU A 744 -15.38 24.74 -1.41
C GLU A 744 -16.30 25.57 -0.50
N ILE A 745 -16.22 25.30 0.81
CA ILE A 745 -16.85 26.11 1.86
C ILE A 745 -15.75 26.98 2.45
N ARG A 746 -15.95 28.30 2.49
CA ARG A 746 -14.96 29.27 2.98
C ARG A 746 -15.61 30.22 3.99
N LEU A 747 -15.26 30.08 5.27
CA LEU A 747 -15.59 31.08 6.28
C LEU A 747 -14.74 32.33 6.02
N LEU A 748 -15.35 33.50 5.93
CA LEU A 748 -14.71 34.73 5.47
C LEU A 748 -14.99 35.91 6.40
N VAL A 749 -13.94 36.64 6.75
CA VAL A 749 -14.01 37.98 7.34
C VAL A 749 -13.15 38.90 6.50
N SER A 750 -13.71 40.03 6.09
CA SER A 750 -13.05 40.97 5.19
C SER A 750 -13.50 42.40 5.42
N ALA A 751 -12.60 43.37 5.27
CA ALA A 751 -12.90 44.77 5.54
C ALA A 751 -12.20 45.74 4.58
N ASN A 752 -12.82 46.90 4.35
CA ASN A 752 -12.19 48.08 3.75
C ASN A 752 -11.72 49.02 4.87
N GLY A 753 -10.48 49.53 4.81
CA GLY A 753 -10.05 50.70 5.59
C GLY A 753 -10.28 50.65 7.11
N LEU A 754 -9.92 49.55 7.79
CA LEU A 754 -10.09 49.44 9.26
C LEU A 754 -9.23 50.43 10.04
N GLU A 755 -9.85 51.35 10.79
CA GLU A 755 -9.18 52.21 11.77
C GLU A 755 -8.75 51.43 13.04
N GLU A 756 -9.55 50.42 13.44
CA GLU A 756 -9.28 49.55 14.59
C GLU A 756 -9.27 48.05 14.20
N PRO A 757 -8.52 47.19 14.91
CA PRO A 757 -8.40 45.77 14.55
C PRO A 757 -9.68 44.98 14.86
N LEU A 758 -10.38 44.55 13.81
CA LEU A 758 -11.61 43.76 13.92
C LEU A 758 -11.32 42.31 14.39
N VAL A 759 -12.09 41.85 15.37
CA VAL A 759 -12.16 40.43 15.76
C VAL A 759 -13.59 39.94 15.53
N ALA A 760 -13.73 38.90 14.71
CA ALA A 760 -15.01 38.25 14.45
C ALA A 760 -14.94 36.77 14.80
N GLN A 761 -16.05 36.19 15.23
CA GLN A 761 -16.13 34.80 15.69
C GLN A 761 -17.04 34.00 14.79
N PHE A 762 -16.56 32.85 14.32
CA PHE A 762 -17.42 31.76 13.86
C PHE A 762 -17.47 30.70 14.97
N GLY A 763 -18.42 29.77 14.87
CA GLY A 763 -18.47 28.53 15.64
C GLY A 763 -18.61 27.32 14.72
N ALA A 764 -18.79 26.14 15.32
CA ALA A 764 -18.90 24.84 14.64
C ALA A 764 -19.73 24.85 13.33
N VAL A 765 -19.26 24.05 12.36
CA VAL A 765 -20.01 23.66 11.16
C VAL A 765 -20.28 22.17 11.23
N GLN A 766 -21.55 21.77 11.12
CA GLN A 766 -22.02 20.41 11.35
C GLN A 766 -23.01 19.98 10.27
N ASN A 767 -23.22 18.67 10.09
CA ASN A 767 -24.35 18.14 9.33
C ASN A 767 -25.42 17.70 10.33
N THR A 768 -26.69 18.08 10.11
CA THR A 768 -27.78 17.81 11.07
C THR A 768 -28.58 16.55 10.77
N GLN A 769 -28.31 15.87 9.65
CA GLN A 769 -28.99 14.63 9.26
C GLN A 769 -27.98 13.56 8.83
N GLU A 770 -28.21 12.30 9.20
CA GLU A 770 -27.41 11.19 8.65
C GLU A 770 -27.56 11.18 7.11
N PRO A 771 -26.45 11.28 6.35
CA PRO A 771 -26.53 11.19 4.90
C PRO A 771 -26.97 9.78 4.50
N GLY A 772 -28.13 9.71 3.83
CA GLY A 772 -28.57 8.47 3.19
C GLY A 772 -27.58 8.00 2.11
N PRO A 773 -27.75 6.76 1.60
CA PRO A 773 -26.95 6.32 0.45
C PRO A 773 -27.13 7.31 -0.70
N PRO A 774 -26.06 7.69 -1.42
CA PRO A 774 -26.13 8.71 -2.47
C PRO A 774 -27.20 8.31 -3.50
N PRO A 775 -28.12 9.22 -3.90
CA PRO A 775 -29.31 8.92 -4.71
C PRO A 775 -28.99 8.68 -6.20
N LEU A 776 -27.99 7.85 -6.47
CA LEU A 776 -27.50 7.43 -7.79
C LEU A 776 -28.56 6.76 -8.68
N GLY A 777 -29.73 6.40 -8.14
CA GLY A 777 -30.80 5.76 -8.91
C GLY A 777 -31.86 6.72 -9.47
N THR A 778 -32.30 7.71 -8.69
CA THR A 778 -33.49 8.51 -9.01
C THR A 778 -33.16 9.81 -9.71
N ASP A 779 -32.13 10.54 -9.26
CA ASP A 779 -31.72 11.81 -9.88
C ASP A 779 -31.15 11.61 -11.29
N LEU A 780 -30.45 10.49 -11.53
CA LEU A 780 -29.91 10.14 -12.85
C LEU A 780 -31.00 9.90 -13.92
N LEU A 781 -32.21 9.50 -13.51
CA LEU A 781 -33.35 9.31 -14.39
C LEU A 781 -34.19 10.58 -14.57
N ALA A 782 -34.17 11.48 -13.59
CA ALA A 782 -34.97 12.70 -13.60
C ALA A 782 -34.34 13.85 -14.40
N LYS A 783 -33.00 13.87 -14.52
CA LYS A 783 -32.25 14.98 -15.11
C LYS A 783 -31.09 14.45 -15.99
N PRO A 784 -31.38 13.91 -17.20
CA PRO A 784 -30.40 13.23 -18.05
C PRO A 784 -29.27 14.14 -18.56
N GLU A 785 -29.51 15.45 -18.67
CA GLU A 785 -28.51 16.46 -19.05
C GLU A 785 -27.34 16.52 -18.05
N ARG A 786 -27.59 16.28 -16.75
CA ARG A 786 -26.54 16.18 -15.72
C ARG A 786 -25.56 15.06 -15.99
N TRP A 787 -26.07 13.93 -16.47
CA TRP A 787 -25.28 12.75 -16.79
C TRP A 787 -24.57 12.91 -18.14
N ALA A 788 -25.24 13.50 -19.14
CA ALA A 788 -24.65 13.80 -20.44
C ALA A 788 -23.39 14.68 -20.32
N MET A 789 -23.40 15.73 -19.49
CA MET A 789 -22.23 16.57 -19.25
C MET A 789 -21.01 15.76 -18.76
N TRP A 790 -21.21 14.90 -17.74
CA TRP A 790 -20.16 14.05 -17.18
C TRP A 790 -19.64 12.99 -18.17
N ILE A 791 -20.53 12.36 -18.96
CA ILE A 791 -20.10 11.43 -20.02
C ILE A 791 -19.32 12.18 -21.11
N GLY A 792 -19.73 13.41 -21.43
CA GLY A 792 -19.01 14.30 -22.34
C GLY A 792 -17.57 14.48 -21.89
N ASP A 793 -17.37 14.95 -20.66
CA ASP A 793 -16.05 15.14 -20.04
C ASP A 793 -15.24 13.83 -20.02
N PHE A 794 -15.87 12.72 -19.63
CA PHE A 794 -15.25 11.38 -19.68
C PHE A 794 -14.74 11.02 -21.08
N ASN A 795 -15.54 11.23 -22.12
CA ASN A 795 -15.17 10.87 -23.48
C ASN A 795 -14.11 11.81 -24.05
N LEU A 796 -14.16 13.10 -23.72
CA LEU A 796 -13.17 14.09 -24.14
C LEU A 796 -11.79 13.75 -23.57
N GLU A 797 -11.72 13.46 -22.26
CA GLU A 797 -10.50 12.99 -21.61
C GLU A 797 -10.00 11.63 -22.14
N ALA A 798 -10.91 10.74 -22.52
CA ALA A 798 -10.59 9.43 -23.07
C ALA A 798 -10.17 9.46 -24.55
N GLY A 799 -10.00 10.64 -25.16
CA GLY A 799 -9.62 10.80 -26.56
C GLY A 799 -10.73 10.45 -27.55
N ASN A 800 -12.00 10.57 -27.16
CA ASN A 800 -13.18 10.32 -27.99
C ASN A 800 -13.99 11.62 -28.24
N PRO A 801 -13.40 12.70 -28.80
CA PRO A 801 -14.04 14.02 -28.86
C PRO A 801 -15.34 14.05 -29.68
N ALA A 802 -15.48 13.19 -30.70
CA ALA A 802 -16.73 13.06 -31.45
C ALA A 802 -17.92 12.65 -30.55
N LYS A 803 -17.71 11.68 -29.64
CA LYS A 803 -18.73 11.27 -28.67
C LYS A 803 -18.96 12.37 -27.63
N ALA A 804 -17.89 13.02 -27.18
CA ALA A 804 -17.99 14.11 -26.22
C ALA A 804 -18.91 15.23 -26.74
N ARG A 805 -18.66 15.70 -27.97
CA ARG A 805 -19.51 16.67 -28.68
C ARG A 805 -20.98 16.25 -28.70
N ASP A 806 -21.27 15.00 -29.07
CA ASP A 806 -22.66 14.52 -29.16
C ASP A 806 -23.37 14.52 -27.79
N TYR A 807 -22.63 14.24 -26.71
CA TYR A 807 -23.15 14.37 -25.34
C TYR A 807 -23.30 15.83 -24.90
N TYR A 808 -22.38 16.74 -25.25
CA TYR A 808 -22.54 18.17 -24.97
C TYR A 808 -23.70 18.79 -25.75
N ALA A 809 -23.95 18.35 -26.98
CA ALA A 809 -25.15 18.73 -27.74
C ALA A 809 -26.44 18.30 -27.02
N THR A 810 -26.45 17.14 -26.37
CA THR A 810 -27.60 16.70 -25.53
C THR A 810 -27.83 17.63 -24.32
N VAL A 811 -26.79 18.29 -23.80
CA VAL A 811 -26.93 19.30 -22.74
C VAL A 811 -27.46 20.61 -23.33
N LEU A 812 -26.95 21.03 -24.49
CA LEU A 812 -27.37 22.26 -25.19
C LEU A 812 -28.80 22.18 -25.77
N ASP A 813 -29.29 20.98 -26.10
CA ASP A 813 -30.69 20.75 -26.46
C ASP A 813 -31.65 20.97 -25.27
N ALA A 814 -31.15 20.80 -24.03
CA ALA A 814 -31.90 21.03 -22.80
C ALA A 814 -31.78 22.47 -22.27
N ASP A 815 -30.60 23.08 -22.41
CA ASP A 815 -30.32 24.48 -22.08
C ASP A 815 -29.39 25.11 -23.15
N PRO A 816 -29.95 25.82 -24.15
CA PRO A 816 -29.17 26.38 -25.26
C PRO A 816 -28.19 27.49 -24.87
N ASP A 817 -28.46 28.20 -23.76
CA ASP A 817 -27.63 29.31 -23.29
C ASP A 817 -26.47 28.83 -22.37
N PHE A 818 -26.35 27.50 -22.21
CA PHE A 818 -25.47 26.87 -21.25
C PHE A 818 -23.98 26.95 -21.62
N GLY A 819 -23.37 28.09 -21.28
CA GLY A 819 -22.02 28.49 -21.68
C GLY A 819 -20.91 27.47 -21.43
N LEU A 820 -21.01 26.61 -20.42
CA LEU A 820 -19.96 25.62 -20.17
C LEU A 820 -20.08 24.38 -21.06
N ALA A 821 -21.27 23.99 -21.53
CA ALA A 821 -21.37 22.99 -22.58
C ALA A 821 -20.88 23.55 -23.91
N HIS A 822 -21.08 24.84 -24.20
CA HIS A 822 -20.42 25.52 -25.32
C HIS A 822 -18.90 25.50 -25.20
N LEU A 823 -18.34 25.75 -24.00
CA LEU A 823 -16.89 25.66 -23.75
C LEU A 823 -16.33 24.25 -23.99
N GLN A 824 -16.97 23.21 -23.43
CA GLN A 824 -16.49 21.84 -23.56
C GLN A 824 -16.75 21.26 -24.96
N ALA A 825 -17.84 21.67 -25.62
CA ALA A 825 -18.06 21.39 -27.04
C ALA A 825 -16.99 22.05 -27.90
N ALA A 826 -16.59 23.30 -27.61
CA ALA A 826 -15.52 23.98 -28.32
C ALA A 826 -14.18 23.24 -28.18
N ASP A 827 -13.83 22.76 -26.98
CA ASP A 827 -12.65 21.90 -26.77
C ASP A 827 -12.75 20.57 -27.57
N ALA A 828 -13.94 19.96 -27.65
CA ALA A 828 -14.17 18.78 -28.48
C ALA A 828 -14.03 19.08 -29.99
N HIS A 829 -14.55 20.21 -30.47
CA HIS A 829 -14.38 20.67 -31.86
C HIS A 829 -12.92 21.01 -32.17
N MET A 830 -12.17 21.62 -31.24
CA MET A 830 -10.72 21.83 -31.35
C MET A 830 -9.96 20.51 -31.53
N GLN A 831 -10.27 19.47 -30.74
CA GLN A 831 -9.65 18.14 -30.90
C GLN A 831 -10.05 17.44 -32.22
N LEU A 832 -11.21 17.77 -32.79
CA LEU A 832 -11.65 17.28 -34.09
C LEU A 832 -11.08 18.10 -35.27
N GLY A 833 -10.39 19.21 -35.01
CA GLY A 833 -9.87 20.14 -36.03
C GLY A 833 -10.92 21.07 -36.62
N ASP A 834 -12.12 21.15 -36.03
CA ASP A 834 -13.22 22.03 -36.45
C ASP A 834 -13.08 23.39 -35.76
N LEU A 835 -12.09 24.16 -36.23
CA LEU A 835 -11.66 25.42 -35.61
C LEU A 835 -12.74 26.51 -35.63
N ILE A 836 -13.69 26.46 -36.57
CA ILE A 836 -14.77 27.45 -36.68
C ILE A 836 -15.83 27.18 -35.62
N ALA A 837 -16.33 25.94 -35.50
CA ALA A 837 -17.28 25.58 -34.45
C ALA A 837 -16.67 25.74 -33.05
N ALA A 838 -15.36 25.50 -32.89
CA ALA A 838 -14.65 25.79 -31.66
C ALA A 838 -14.64 27.30 -31.35
N LEU A 839 -14.32 28.16 -32.33
CA LEU A 839 -14.32 29.61 -32.15
C LEU A 839 -15.71 30.15 -31.76
N ASP A 840 -16.76 29.64 -32.40
CA ASP A 840 -18.16 29.98 -32.08
C ASP A 840 -18.52 29.54 -30.65
N GLY A 841 -18.21 28.30 -30.27
CA GLY A 841 -18.48 27.76 -28.94
C GLY A 841 -17.71 28.50 -27.82
N TYR A 842 -16.44 28.84 -28.01
CA TYR A 842 -15.71 29.69 -27.06
C TYR A 842 -16.35 31.09 -26.95
N THR A 843 -16.84 31.64 -28.07
CA THR A 843 -17.50 32.95 -28.08
C THR A 843 -18.83 32.91 -27.33
N GLN A 844 -19.64 31.86 -27.48
CA GLN A 844 -20.85 31.64 -26.68
C GLN A 844 -20.54 31.45 -25.20
N ALA A 845 -19.49 30.68 -24.86
CA ALA A 845 -19.05 30.53 -23.47
C ALA A 845 -18.67 31.88 -22.82
N ILE A 846 -17.97 32.76 -23.54
CA ILE A 846 -17.63 34.11 -23.08
C ILE A 846 -18.89 34.97 -22.91
N GLN A 847 -19.85 34.90 -23.84
CA GLN A 847 -21.11 35.66 -23.77
C GLN A 847 -21.97 35.24 -22.56
N SER A 848 -22.03 33.94 -22.26
CA SER A 848 -22.67 33.40 -21.05
C SER A 848 -21.79 33.48 -19.79
N ASN A 849 -20.65 34.19 -19.83
CA ASN A 849 -19.71 34.40 -18.73
C ASN A 849 -19.15 33.09 -18.09
N ALA A 850 -19.07 32.00 -18.86
CA ALA A 850 -18.67 30.67 -18.39
C ALA A 850 -17.15 30.44 -18.53
N ASP A 851 -16.44 30.44 -17.39
CA ASP A 851 -14.96 30.35 -17.28
C ASP A 851 -14.24 31.16 -18.37
N VAL A 852 -14.53 32.47 -18.42
CA VAL A 852 -14.04 33.41 -19.45
C VAL A 852 -12.51 33.32 -19.62
N GLY A 853 -11.77 33.10 -18.53
CA GLY A 853 -10.32 32.93 -18.58
C GLY A 853 -9.87 31.70 -19.38
N ARG A 854 -10.56 30.56 -19.23
CA ARG A 854 -10.31 29.35 -20.03
C ARG A 854 -10.88 29.48 -21.46
N ALA A 855 -12.05 30.09 -21.61
CA ALA A 855 -12.69 30.29 -22.90
C ALA A 855 -11.86 31.21 -23.83
N GLU A 856 -11.31 32.31 -23.30
CA GLU A 856 -10.40 33.20 -24.06
C GLU A 856 -9.05 32.52 -24.37
N LEU A 857 -8.56 31.62 -23.51
CA LEU A 857 -7.37 30.82 -23.77
C LEU A 857 -7.59 29.85 -24.95
N GLY A 858 -8.73 29.14 -24.96
CA GLY A 858 -9.14 28.27 -26.07
C GLY A 858 -9.39 29.04 -27.37
N ARG A 859 -10.08 30.19 -27.28
CA ARG A 859 -10.28 31.13 -28.39
C ARG A 859 -8.97 31.63 -28.98
N GLY A 860 -7.99 31.99 -28.15
CA GLY A 860 -6.65 32.36 -28.58
C GLY A 860 -5.95 31.24 -29.36
N ALA A 861 -6.08 29.99 -28.92
CA ALA A 861 -5.51 28.83 -29.61
C ALA A 861 -6.20 28.55 -30.96
N ALA A 862 -7.53 28.61 -31.01
CA ALA A 862 -8.30 28.44 -32.25
C ALA A 862 -7.96 29.53 -33.29
N LEU A 863 -7.85 30.79 -32.86
CA LEU A 863 -7.45 31.91 -33.72
C LEU A 863 -6.01 31.78 -34.26
N LEU A 864 -5.07 31.28 -33.44
CA LEU A 864 -3.71 31.00 -33.89
C LEU A 864 -3.69 29.86 -34.93
N ALA A 865 -4.46 28.79 -34.71
CA ALA A 865 -4.60 27.70 -35.66
C ALA A 865 -5.29 28.12 -36.98
N LEU A 866 -6.17 29.13 -36.93
CA LEU A 866 -6.75 29.82 -38.09
C LEU A 866 -5.82 30.86 -38.74
N ASN A 867 -4.57 30.99 -38.28
CA ASN A 867 -3.58 31.94 -38.75
C ASN A 867 -4.03 33.42 -38.62
N GLN A 868 -4.64 33.77 -37.49
CA GLN A 868 -5.04 35.13 -37.11
C GLN A 868 -4.28 35.60 -35.85
N PRO A 869 -2.97 35.94 -35.98
CA PRO A 869 -2.10 36.15 -34.82
C PRO A 869 -2.48 37.39 -33.99
N GLU A 870 -2.94 38.48 -34.59
CA GLU A 870 -3.32 39.70 -33.86
C GLU A 870 -4.52 39.44 -32.92
N ALA A 871 -5.59 38.83 -33.44
CA ALA A 871 -6.77 38.47 -32.65
C ALA A 871 -6.48 37.39 -31.60
N SER A 872 -5.57 36.45 -31.91
CA SER A 872 -5.07 35.46 -30.94
C SER A 872 -4.34 36.13 -29.78
N LEU A 873 -3.49 37.12 -30.05
CA LEU A 873 -2.78 37.88 -29.01
C LEU A 873 -3.74 38.64 -28.09
N GLU A 874 -4.79 39.24 -28.65
CA GLU A 874 -5.86 39.90 -27.88
C GLU A 874 -6.57 38.91 -26.94
N ALA A 875 -7.00 37.76 -27.45
CA ALA A 875 -7.65 36.72 -26.66
C ALA A 875 -6.75 36.20 -25.52
N TYR A 876 -5.47 35.92 -25.77
CA TYR A 876 -4.55 35.51 -24.70
C TYR A 876 -4.27 36.62 -23.67
N ASN A 877 -4.30 37.90 -24.06
CA ASN A 877 -4.22 39.00 -23.10
C ASN A 877 -5.52 39.09 -22.26
N ALA A 878 -6.69 38.88 -22.88
CA ALA A 878 -7.98 38.82 -22.17
C ALA A 878 -8.01 37.66 -21.16
N ALA A 879 -7.56 36.46 -21.55
CA ALA A 879 -7.42 35.32 -20.66
C ALA A 879 -6.55 35.64 -19.42
N LEU A 880 -5.38 36.27 -19.61
CA LEU A 880 -4.50 36.66 -18.50
C LEU A 880 -5.08 37.73 -17.57
N ASN A 881 -6.01 38.55 -18.06
CA ASN A 881 -6.73 39.54 -17.26
C ASN A 881 -7.92 38.93 -16.49
N ALA A 882 -8.56 37.90 -17.05
CA ALA A 882 -9.71 37.23 -16.46
C ALA A 882 -9.31 36.12 -15.45
N LEU A 883 -8.12 35.53 -15.58
CA LEU A 883 -7.64 34.45 -14.69
C LEU A 883 -7.10 35.00 -13.35
N GLU A 884 -7.68 34.50 -12.24
CA GLU A 884 -7.19 34.76 -10.87
C GLU A 884 -5.73 34.32 -10.67
N GLU A 885 -5.02 35.00 -9.76
CA GLU A 885 -3.58 34.81 -9.54
C GLU A 885 -3.17 33.40 -9.08
N ASP A 886 -4.08 32.62 -8.49
CA ASP A 886 -3.81 31.25 -8.06
C ASP A 886 -4.00 30.20 -9.18
N ARG A 887 -4.66 30.56 -10.29
CA ARG A 887 -4.75 29.74 -11.53
C ARG A 887 -3.46 29.78 -12.37
N ASN A 888 -2.30 29.73 -11.71
CA ASN A 888 -0.96 29.80 -12.35
C ASN A 888 -0.73 28.75 -13.46
N HIS A 889 -1.40 27.59 -13.40
CA HIS A 889 -1.43 26.61 -14.48
C HIS A 889 -1.91 27.21 -15.81
N LEU A 890 -3.13 27.77 -15.82
CA LEU A 890 -3.75 28.34 -17.02
C LEU A 890 -3.07 29.65 -17.44
N ARG A 891 -2.56 30.43 -16.47
CA ARG A 891 -1.79 31.64 -16.76
C ARG A 891 -0.45 31.31 -17.44
N ALA A 892 0.23 30.24 -17.04
CA ALA A 892 1.42 29.75 -17.72
C ALA A 892 1.10 29.30 -19.16
N GLU A 893 -0.01 28.57 -19.37
CA GLU A 893 -0.48 28.16 -20.70
C GLU A 893 -0.80 29.36 -21.60
N ALA A 894 -1.47 30.40 -21.09
CA ALA A 894 -1.70 31.63 -21.85
C ALA A 894 -0.39 32.37 -22.20
N GLN A 895 0.63 32.35 -21.33
CA GLN A 895 1.95 32.90 -21.67
C GLN A 895 2.67 32.07 -22.75
N VAL A 896 2.57 30.74 -22.73
CA VAL A 896 3.08 29.88 -23.81
C VAL A 896 2.36 30.19 -25.12
N GLY A 897 1.03 30.30 -25.11
CA GLY A 897 0.23 30.71 -26.27
C GLY A 897 0.71 32.03 -26.88
N ARG A 898 0.90 33.08 -26.06
CA ARG A 898 1.46 34.37 -26.50
C ARG A 898 2.86 34.21 -27.12
N SER A 899 3.70 33.35 -26.57
CA SER A 899 5.02 33.08 -27.16
C SER A 899 4.91 32.46 -28.55
N GLU A 900 3.95 31.56 -28.79
CA GLU A 900 3.74 30.97 -30.11
C GLU A 900 3.23 31.99 -31.13
N VAL A 901 2.36 32.92 -30.71
CA VAL A 901 1.94 34.06 -31.54
C VAL A 901 3.14 34.96 -31.88
N PHE A 902 4.00 35.30 -30.90
CA PHE A 902 5.21 36.11 -31.17
C PHE A 902 6.18 35.40 -32.12
N LEU A 903 6.37 34.08 -31.98
CA LEU A 903 7.18 33.27 -32.89
C LEU A 903 6.59 33.24 -34.32
N ALA A 904 5.27 33.16 -34.46
CA ALA A 904 4.60 33.24 -35.77
C ALA A 904 4.76 34.61 -36.45
N MET A 905 4.89 35.69 -35.66
CA MET A 905 5.18 37.05 -36.15
C MET A 905 6.68 37.35 -36.28
N GLY A 906 7.58 36.42 -35.90
CA GLY A 906 9.03 36.61 -35.95
C GLY A 906 9.64 37.42 -34.79
N ASP A 907 8.88 37.75 -33.74
CA ASP A 907 9.37 38.50 -32.57
C ASP A 907 9.94 37.54 -31.51
N CYS A 908 11.16 37.07 -31.75
CA CYS A 908 11.83 36.12 -30.86
C CYS A 908 12.11 36.72 -29.45
N GLY A 909 12.22 38.05 -29.34
CA GLY A 909 12.47 38.73 -28.07
C GLY A 909 11.28 38.63 -27.13
N ARG A 910 10.09 39.02 -27.58
CA ARG A 910 8.85 38.92 -26.78
C ARG A 910 8.43 37.48 -26.55
N ALA A 911 8.76 36.56 -27.47
CA ALA A 911 8.56 35.14 -27.25
C ALA A 911 9.36 34.62 -26.05
N ARG A 912 10.64 34.99 -25.92
CA ARG A 912 11.49 34.59 -24.79
C ARG A 912 10.96 35.11 -23.45
N ASP A 913 10.57 36.39 -23.39
CA ASP A 913 10.01 37.01 -22.18
C ASP A 913 8.70 36.33 -21.72
N ALA A 914 7.86 35.91 -22.66
CA ALA A 914 6.63 35.19 -22.36
C ALA A 914 6.92 33.77 -21.82
N LEU A 915 7.87 33.05 -22.42
CA LEU A 915 8.30 31.73 -21.95
C LEU A 915 8.97 31.76 -20.58
N GLN A 916 9.74 32.81 -20.26
CA GLN A 916 10.30 32.99 -18.92
C GLN A 916 9.19 33.15 -17.87
N ARG A 917 8.18 33.98 -18.13
CA ARG A 917 7.03 34.16 -17.23
C ARG A 917 6.24 32.85 -17.05
N ALA A 918 6.09 32.06 -18.11
CA ALA A 918 5.45 30.74 -18.02
C ALA A 918 6.24 29.80 -17.09
N TRP A 919 7.58 29.80 -17.19
CA TRP A 919 8.46 29.01 -16.32
C TRP A 919 8.41 29.46 -14.86
N GLU A 920 8.43 30.77 -14.60
CA GLU A 920 8.29 31.35 -13.25
C GLU A 920 6.95 30.96 -12.59
N MET A 921 5.87 30.85 -13.38
CA MET A 921 4.55 30.39 -12.91
C MET A 921 4.48 28.86 -12.72
N ARG A 922 5.18 28.08 -13.55
CA ARG A 922 5.17 26.60 -13.52
C ARG A 922 6.50 26.00 -14.02
N PRO A 923 7.49 25.79 -13.12
CA PRO A 923 8.83 25.32 -13.51
C PRO A 923 8.90 23.93 -14.16
N THR A 924 7.83 23.13 -14.04
CA THR A 924 7.71 21.76 -14.56
C THR A 924 7.02 21.66 -15.93
N MET A 925 6.67 22.79 -16.56
CA MET A 925 5.99 22.82 -17.85
C MET A 925 6.96 22.63 -19.03
N VAL A 926 6.52 21.91 -20.07
CA VAL A 926 7.25 21.79 -21.33
C VAL A 926 7.10 23.09 -22.14
N LEU A 927 8.22 23.68 -22.56
CA LEU A 927 8.26 24.95 -23.30
C LEU A 927 8.74 24.70 -24.74
N PRO A 928 8.23 25.44 -25.76
CA PRO A 928 8.62 25.30 -27.18
C PRO A 928 10.03 25.87 -27.50
N GLN A 929 11.05 25.43 -26.76
CA GLN A 929 12.42 25.95 -26.88
C GLN A 929 13.03 25.75 -28.27
N GLU A 930 12.73 24.65 -28.97
CA GLU A 930 13.23 24.43 -30.34
C GLU A 930 12.70 25.47 -31.34
N LYS A 931 11.43 25.89 -31.20
CA LYS A 931 10.84 26.96 -32.03
C LYS A 931 11.52 28.30 -31.75
N LEU A 932 11.81 28.60 -30.47
CA LEU A 932 12.53 29.81 -30.08
C LEU A 932 13.97 29.82 -30.61
N GLN A 933 14.74 28.75 -30.40
CA GLN A 933 16.13 28.64 -30.90
C GLN A 933 16.19 28.76 -32.42
N ARG A 934 15.18 28.24 -33.14
CA ARG A 934 15.05 28.43 -34.58
C ARG A 934 14.79 29.90 -34.94
N CYS A 935 13.84 30.56 -34.27
CA CYS A 935 13.58 31.99 -34.46
C CYS A 935 14.85 32.82 -34.23
N GLU A 936 15.56 32.59 -33.12
CA GLU A 936 16.78 33.32 -32.74
C GLU A 936 17.95 33.11 -33.71
N ARG A 937 18.03 31.95 -34.37
CA ARG A 937 19.04 31.66 -35.41
C ARG A 937 18.66 32.24 -36.77
N ASP A 938 17.36 32.23 -37.08
CA ASP A 938 16.83 32.65 -38.38
C ASP A 938 16.54 34.18 -38.39
N ALA A 939 16.76 34.89 -37.26
CA ALA A 939 16.68 36.34 -37.10
C ALA A 939 17.92 37.08 -37.68
N PRO A 940 17.74 38.27 -38.29
CA PRO A 940 18.79 39.00 -39.01
C PRO A 940 19.76 39.81 -38.13
#